data_AF-A0A951T0W8-F1
#
_entry.id   AF-A0A951T0W8-F1
#
_cell.length_a   1.000
_cell.length_b   1.000
_cell.length_c   1.000
_cell.angle_alpha   90.00
_cell.angle_beta   90.00
_cell.angle_gamma   90.00
#
_symmetry.space_group_name_H-M   'P 1'
#
loop_
_entity.id
_entity.type
_entity.pdbx_description
1 polymer ?
#
loop_
_entity_poly.entity_id
_entity_poly.type
_entity_poly.pdbx_seq_one_letter_code
_entity_poly.pdbx_strand_id
1 'polypeptide(L)'
;MTKLQFKAIQFTSIISLFLVVVSNPLYSDKPFDPSSVQSKDCQNGKYSCGFNPTSVEVEQSIPIAESTQISHRGLPTRVDFGTQMPPVVNQGQQNSCVAFSVGYYTHSYLENQSRNWGYDTPAYGGSGNHVFSPAFIYNQINGGQDNGSYFDDALKLVINQGAAPWSVMPYSEKDYRTKPNQNQKTVAAGYKSQSYRRLPFDNLEAVKSELAAGRPVIFGITIDDAFYNLKKGQVYDKPSGQVYGGHAMTLVGYDDAKVSPKGDKGAFKLVNSWGKDWGDNGFGWVSYKQWIAQRPYSYVLIPPENTNTTPSVEQEVNQVVQGNIASPASVRASQGSYPNQIQISWSVVNSALAYAVQRAEPGQDSFKFLAYSNEPSYNDTKVQVNSTYRYKIIAIGETSTSDVASSPVASGYAGSAQPDATTTVPSTVPGIVIQLQGSKQGSQQVSLNWSVAPGATYYQVRRWNPSSETWQVWNQKITNRSFVDSGPITNSTNRYSVRAANTAGFGVWSSVVEVLVPGAQTTPAKPTNVVVSDGTFKDQIVVKWAATAGAKLYYIFRYNYSSKKWEGPFEGTNAAQYTDTDSRIKDGRYYAYTVVAMNEEGASDYADPAVGRANPLVQRAGQVLDAPTGIEATVDEKTNQVTVKWQKVMGASSYVIMMKKKGAKEYSFVETVNA
;
A
#
# COMPACT_ATOMS: atom_id res chain seq x y z
N MET A 1 -37.83 -25.32 -36.39
CA MET A 1 -36.70 -25.86 -37.18
C MET A 1 -35.46 -25.27 -36.53
N THR A 2 -34.47 -25.98 -36.00
CA THR A 2 -33.76 -27.16 -36.53
C THR A 2 -33.08 -27.88 -35.35
N LYS A 3 -33.04 -29.22 -35.39
CA LYS A 3 -32.42 -30.14 -34.42
C LYS A 3 -30.89 -30.07 -34.46
N LEU A 4 -30.22 -30.35 -33.34
CA LEU A 4 -28.97 -31.13 -33.33
C LEU A 4 -28.78 -31.90 -32.00
N GLN A 5 -28.58 -33.21 -32.13
CA GLN A 5 -28.26 -34.22 -31.09
C GLN A 5 -26.73 -34.42 -30.99
N PHE A 6 -26.14 -34.73 -29.84
CA PHE A 6 -25.64 -36.06 -29.35
C PHE A 6 -24.46 -35.75 -28.37
N LYS A 7 -23.94 -36.55 -27.44
CA LYS A 7 -24.18 -37.86 -26.80
C LYS A 7 -23.30 -37.88 -25.52
N ALA A 8 -23.70 -38.61 -24.48
CA ALA A 8 -22.88 -38.88 -23.30
C ALA A 8 -21.93 -40.07 -23.53
N ILE A 9 -20.78 -40.09 -22.84
CA ILE A 9 -19.93 -41.26 -22.62
C ILE A 9 -19.57 -41.34 -21.12
N GLN A 10 -19.90 -42.49 -20.51
CA GLN A 10 -19.39 -43.06 -19.24
C GLN A 10 -18.36 -44.14 -19.61
N PHE A 11 -17.44 -44.68 -18.78
CA PHE A 11 -16.94 -44.59 -17.40
C PHE A 11 -15.57 -45.30 -17.45
N THR A 12 -14.68 -45.13 -16.46
CA THR A 12 -14.14 -46.20 -15.57
C THR A 12 -12.91 -45.74 -14.79
N SER A 13 -12.96 -45.95 -13.49
CA SER A 13 -11.85 -45.87 -12.53
C SER A 13 -10.79 -46.96 -12.78
N ILE A 14 -9.55 -46.74 -12.35
CA ILE A 14 -8.67 -47.74 -11.69
C ILE A 14 -7.64 -47.00 -10.82
N ILE A 15 -7.43 -47.59 -9.64
CA ILE A 15 -6.50 -47.28 -8.55
C ILE A 15 -5.07 -47.65 -8.95
N SER A 16 -4.06 -46.87 -8.53
CA SER A 16 -2.83 -47.40 -7.89
C SER A 16 -1.92 -46.30 -7.34
N LEU A 17 -1.44 -46.61 -6.14
CA LEU A 17 -0.56 -45.93 -5.20
C LEU A 17 0.91 -46.08 -5.64
N PHE A 18 1.78 -45.07 -5.50
CA PHE A 18 3.18 -45.26 -5.03
C PHE A 18 3.85 -43.94 -4.59
N LEU A 19 4.76 -44.12 -3.62
CA LEU A 19 5.49 -43.19 -2.74
C LEU A 19 6.48 -42.19 -3.38
N VAL A 20 6.51 -40.99 -2.79
CA VAL A 20 7.65 -40.16 -2.30
C VAL A 20 8.92 -40.03 -3.15
N VAL A 21 9.27 -38.79 -3.54
CA VAL A 21 10.50 -38.07 -3.08
C VAL A 21 10.20 -36.57 -2.99
N VAL A 22 10.44 -36.00 -1.82
CA VAL A 22 10.42 -34.56 -1.54
C VAL A 22 11.80 -34.00 -1.92
N SER A 23 11.83 -32.97 -2.76
CA SER A 23 12.96 -32.04 -2.79
C SER A 23 12.39 -30.62 -2.73
N ASN A 24 12.24 -30.09 -1.52
CA ASN A 24 12.12 -28.66 -1.32
C ASN A 24 13.46 -28.04 -1.75
N PRO A 25 13.49 -26.97 -2.57
CA PRO A 25 14.66 -26.12 -2.59
C PRO A 25 14.77 -25.48 -1.21
N LEU A 26 15.85 -25.82 -0.50
CA LEU A 26 16.29 -25.16 0.71
C LEU A 26 16.52 -23.68 0.38
N TYR A 27 15.57 -22.82 0.73
CA TYR A 27 15.84 -21.40 0.89
C TYR A 27 16.43 -21.20 2.28
N SER A 28 17.69 -20.82 2.30
CA SER A 28 18.47 -20.57 3.51
C SER A 28 18.04 -19.25 4.14
N ASP A 29 17.30 -19.29 5.24
CA ASP A 29 17.05 -18.18 6.17
C ASP A 29 18.31 -17.84 6.99
N LYS A 30 19.45 -17.62 6.31
CA LYS A 30 20.61 -17.04 6.99
C LYS A 30 20.45 -15.52 7.01
N PRO A 31 20.51 -14.86 8.18
CA PRO A 31 20.64 -13.42 8.23
C PRO A 31 21.87 -13.01 7.42
N PHE A 32 21.70 -11.92 6.65
CA PHE A 32 22.74 -11.32 5.84
C PHE A 32 24.02 -11.13 6.67
N ASP A 33 25.16 -11.63 6.17
CA ASP A 33 26.46 -11.49 6.83
C ASP A 33 27.14 -10.19 6.36
N PRO A 34 27.15 -9.11 7.17
CA PRO A 34 27.74 -7.83 6.79
C PRO A 34 29.27 -7.87 6.65
N SER A 35 29.95 -8.98 7.01
CA SER A 35 31.37 -9.18 6.72
C SER A 35 31.63 -9.64 5.28
N SER A 36 30.60 -10.08 4.55
CA SER A 36 30.69 -10.54 3.15
C SER A 36 30.69 -9.43 2.10
N VAL A 37 30.38 -8.18 2.50
CA VAL A 37 30.10 -7.06 1.60
C VAL A 37 31.18 -5.98 1.56
N GLN A 38 32.25 -6.11 2.34
CA GLN A 38 33.35 -5.16 2.31
C GLN A 38 34.72 -5.84 2.23
N SER A 39 35.37 -5.67 1.07
CA SER A 39 36.80 -5.91 0.91
C SER A 39 37.59 -4.76 1.54
N LYS A 40 38.72 -5.11 2.17
CA LYS A 40 39.66 -4.18 2.81
C LYS A 40 40.53 -3.38 1.84
N ASP A 41 40.53 -3.70 0.55
CA ASP A 41 41.30 -3.01 -0.49
C ASP A 41 40.53 -3.11 -1.81
N CYS A 42 39.57 -2.20 -2.07
CA CYS A 42 38.81 -2.27 -3.33
C CYS A 42 39.76 -2.06 -4.54
N GLN A 43 40.09 -3.17 -5.24
CA GLN A 43 40.32 -3.36 -6.70
C GLN A 43 40.59 -4.86 -6.96
N ASN A 44 40.11 -5.49 -8.05
CA ASN A 44 40.27 -5.11 -9.45
C ASN A 44 38.92 -5.11 -10.22
N GLY A 45 38.62 -4.00 -10.90
CA GLY A 45 37.42 -3.77 -11.70
C GLY A 45 37.26 -2.27 -12.03
N LYS A 46 36.61 -1.92 -13.14
CA LYS A 46 36.44 -0.52 -13.62
C LYS A 46 35.67 0.40 -12.64
N TYR A 47 34.84 -0.18 -11.78
CA TYR A 47 33.82 0.50 -10.98
C TYR A 47 33.88 0.09 -9.49
N SER A 48 33.75 1.07 -8.57
CA SER A 48 33.78 0.87 -7.11
C SER A 48 32.40 0.67 -6.49
N CYS A 49 32.35 -0.09 -5.39
CA CYS A 49 31.16 -0.42 -4.60
C CYS A 49 31.37 0.00 -3.14
N GLY A 50 30.48 0.82 -2.57
CA GLY A 50 30.68 1.43 -1.25
C GLY A 50 29.39 1.56 -0.41
N PHE A 51 28.42 0.70 -0.63
CA PHE A 51 27.20 0.65 0.16
C PHE A 51 27.31 -0.44 1.23
N ASN A 52 27.14 -0.03 2.48
CA ASN A 52 27.00 -0.92 3.60
C ASN A 52 25.52 -0.99 4.00
N PRO A 53 24.92 -2.19 4.05
CA PRO A 53 23.56 -2.33 4.53
C PRO A 53 23.47 -2.08 6.03
N THR A 54 22.46 -1.31 6.42
CA THR A 54 22.11 -1.11 7.82
C THR A 54 21.62 -2.41 8.45
N SER A 55 21.77 -2.53 9.77
CA SER A 55 21.20 -3.66 10.50
C SER A 55 19.66 -3.69 10.36
N VAL A 56 19.08 -4.88 10.49
CA VAL A 56 17.63 -5.07 10.38
C VAL A 56 16.89 -4.25 11.43
N GLU A 57 17.45 -4.08 12.62
CA GLU A 57 16.87 -3.28 13.70
C GLU A 57 16.81 -1.79 13.34
N VAL A 58 17.90 -1.25 12.78
CA VAL A 58 17.95 0.15 12.32
C VAL A 58 16.98 0.33 11.16
N GLU A 59 16.95 -0.59 10.20
CA GLU A 59 16.02 -0.54 9.08
C GLU A 59 14.57 -0.59 9.54
N GLN A 60 14.21 -1.50 10.46
CA GLN A 60 12.85 -1.63 10.98
C GLN A 60 12.39 -0.42 11.80
N SER A 61 13.33 0.35 12.38
CA SER A 61 13.02 1.60 13.09
C SER A 61 12.59 2.74 12.16
N ILE A 62 12.95 2.66 10.87
CA ILE A 62 12.61 3.69 9.89
C ILE A 62 11.15 3.47 9.44
N PRO A 63 10.29 4.51 9.48
CA PRO A 63 8.90 4.36 9.06
C PRO A 63 8.80 3.95 7.58
N ILE A 64 7.92 2.99 7.30
CA ILE A 64 7.59 2.60 5.92
C ILE A 64 6.85 3.77 5.25
N ALA A 65 7.12 4.01 3.98
CA ALA A 65 6.36 4.98 3.20
C ALA A 65 4.89 4.57 3.18
N GLU A 66 3.97 5.53 3.35
CA GLU A 66 2.52 5.28 3.36
C GLU A 66 1.95 4.98 1.96
N SER A 67 2.75 4.31 1.11
CA SER A 67 2.44 3.95 -0.27
C SER A 67 1.40 2.81 -0.37
N THR A 68 1.01 2.21 0.76
CA THR A 68 0.04 1.11 0.88
C THR A 68 -1.40 1.48 0.48
N GLN A 69 -1.65 2.73 0.09
CA GLN A 69 -2.97 3.24 -0.30
C GLN A 69 -3.22 3.29 -1.81
N ILE A 70 -2.22 3.03 -2.67
CA ILE A 70 -2.44 2.97 -4.14
C ILE A 70 -2.54 1.52 -4.59
N SER A 71 -3.72 0.91 -4.44
CA SER A 71 -4.02 -0.37 -5.07
C SER A 71 -4.17 -0.19 -6.59
N HIS A 72 -3.12 -0.41 -7.39
CA HIS A 72 -3.09 -0.74 -8.84
C HIS A 72 -3.99 0.02 -9.86
N ARG A 73 -4.85 0.97 -9.48
CA ARG A 73 -5.95 1.52 -10.32
C ARG A 73 -5.74 2.96 -10.78
N GLY A 74 -4.52 3.45 -10.72
CA GLY A 74 -4.19 4.79 -11.24
C GLY A 74 -2.70 5.02 -11.50
N LEU A 75 -1.86 4.00 -11.32
CA LEU A 75 -0.44 4.11 -11.64
C LEU A 75 -0.28 3.99 -13.17
N PRO A 76 0.45 4.91 -13.82
CA PRO A 76 0.82 4.75 -15.22
C PRO A 76 1.50 3.40 -15.42
N THR A 77 1.23 2.70 -16.53
CA THR A 77 1.94 1.43 -16.85
C THR A 77 3.43 1.64 -17.13
N ARG A 78 3.85 2.89 -17.30
CA ARG A 78 5.22 3.31 -17.48
C ARG A 78 5.42 4.69 -16.87
N VAL A 79 6.52 4.85 -16.15
CA VAL A 79 7.03 6.13 -15.65
C VAL A 79 8.50 6.21 -16.02
N ASP A 80 8.94 7.33 -16.57
CA ASP A 80 10.35 7.57 -16.86
C ASP A 80 10.66 9.05 -16.76
N PHE A 81 11.37 9.45 -15.72
CA PHE A 81 11.89 10.81 -15.57
C PHE A 81 13.42 10.82 -15.61
N GLY A 82 14.04 9.79 -16.21
CA GLY A 82 15.50 9.69 -16.33
C GLY A 82 16.14 10.86 -17.08
N THR A 83 15.43 11.47 -18.04
CA THR A 83 15.90 12.66 -18.77
C THR A 83 15.88 13.94 -17.93
N GLN A 84 15.13 13.93 -16.83
CA GLN A 84 15.03 15.04 -15.87
C GLN A 84 15.98 14.86 -14.68
N MET A 85 16.73 13.76 -14.63
CA MET A 85 17.73 13.54 -13.59
C MET A 85 18.96 14.41 -13.81
N PRO A 86 19.73 14.69 -12.75
CA PRO A 86 21.06 15.25 -12.87
C PRO A 86 21.90 14.44 -13.86
N PRO A 87 22.80 15.09 -14.60
CA PRO A 87 23.61 14.40 -15.58
C PRO A 87 24.36 13.18 -15.02
N VAL A 88 24.49 12.13 -15.81
CA VAL A 88 25.27 10.95 -15.40
C VAL A 88 26.73 11.31 -15.16
N VAL A 89 27.22 10.96 -13.98
CA VAL A 89 28.61 11.19 -13.52
C VAL A 89 29.27 9.88 -13.09
N ASN A 90 30.59 9.93 -12.93
CA ASN A 90 31.40 8.84 -12.41
C ASN A 90 31.92 9.20 -11.02
N GLN A 91 31.61 8.37 -10.02
CA GLN A 91 32.12 8.52 -8.65
C GLN A 91 33.62 8.24 -8.55
N GLY A 92 34.20 7.62 -9.58
CA GLY A 92 35.59 7.22 -9.57
C GLY A 92 35.84 6.03 -8.66
N GLN A 93 37.01 6.00 -8.02
CA GLN A 93 37.43 4.87 -7.20
C GLN A 93 37.00 4.92 -5.73
N GLN A 94 36.44 6.04 -5.29
CA GLN A 94 36.01 6.25 -3.91
C GLN A 94 34.72 5.47 -3.59
N ASN A 95 34.57 5.02 -2.35
CA ASN A 95 33.42 4.25 -1.87
C ASN A 95 32.17 5.10 -1.56
N SER A 96 31.90 6.11 -2.39
CA SER A 96 30.96 7.21 -2.15
C SER A 96 29.55 7.02 -2.76
N CYS A 97 29.24 5.84 -3.32
CA CYS A 97 28.00 5.58 -4.05
C CYS A 97 26.71 5.97 -3.29
N VAL A 98 26.68 5.81 -1.96
CA VAL A 98 25.55 6.23 -1.13
C VAL A 98 25.34 7.74 -1.20
N ALA A 99 26.40 8.53 -1.12
CA ALA A 99 26.33 9.99 -1.22
C ALA A 99 25.94 10.44 -2.64
N PHE A 100 26.33 9.70 -3.68
CA PHE A 100 25.87 9.96 -5.04
C PHE A 100 24.37 9.65 -5.21
N SER A 101 23.88 8.53 -4.70
CA SER A 101 22.47 8.17 -4.78
C SER A 101 21.58 9.14 -3.98
N VAL A 102 21.97 9.45 -2.73
CA VAL A 102 21.21 10.31 -1.82
C VAL A 102 21.31 11.78 -2.23
N GLY A 103 22.52 12.32 -2.34
CA GLY A 103 22.75 13.74 -2.59
C GLY A 103 22.69 14.10 -4.07
N TYR A 104 23.61 13.55 -4.86
CA TYR A 104 23.77 13.97 -6.25
C TYR A 104 22.54 13.67 -7.09
N TYR A 105 22.05 12.43 -7.12
CA TYR A 105 20.92 12.05 -7.98
C TYR A 105 19.57 12.42 -7.35
N THR A 106 19.28 11.94 -6.14
CA THR A 106 17.92 12.11 -5.57
C THR A 106 17.68 13.53 -5.08
N HIS A 107 18.55 14.08 -4.23
CA HIS A 107 18.31 15.40 -3.64
C HIS A 107 18.38 16.53 -4.69
N SER A 108 19.34 16.49 -5.63
CA SER A 108 19.38 17.46 -6.73
C SER A 108 18.19 17.36 -7.67
N TYR A 109 17.65 16.16 -7.88
CA TYR A 109 16.39 15.99 -8.63
C TYR A 109 15.24 16.68 -7.92
N LEU A 110 15.04 16.40 -6.63
CA LEU A 110 13.92 16.97 -5.87
C LEU A 110 14.00 18.50 -5.78
N GLU A 111 15.17 19.07 -5.56
CA GLU A 111 15.37 20.53 -5.55
C GLU A 111 15.20 21.16 -6.94
N ASN A 112 15.59 20.46 -8.01
CA ASN A 112 15.33 20.91 -9.36
C ASN A 112 13.85 20.93 -9.71
N GLN A 113 13.10 19.90 -9.34
CA GLN A 113 11.65 19.86 -9.54
C GLN A 113 10.94 20.95 -8.73
N SER A 114 11.36 21.17 -7.49
CA SER A 114 10.72 22.17 -6.63
C SER A 114 11.01 23.61 -7.04
N ARG A 115 12.23 23.90 -7.52
CA ARG A 115 12.67 25.26 -7.86
C ARG A 115 12.59 25.59 -9.34
N ASN A 116 12.43 24.57 -10.19
CA ASN A 116 12.39 24.70 -11.64
C ASN A 116 13.58 25.49 -12.23
N TRP A 117 14.78 25.28 -11.68
CA TRP A 117 15.99 26.03 -12.02
C TRP A 117 16.90 25.37 -13.07
N GLY A 118 16.59 24.12 -13.48
CA GLY A 118 17.39 23.34 -14.42
C GLY A 118 18.76 22.93 -13.87
N TYR A 119 19.53 22.21 -14.68
CA TYR A 119 20.92 21.85 -14.38
C TYR A 119 21.91 22.63 -15.22
N ASP A 120 22.99 23.05 -14.58
CA ASP A 120 24.10 23.73 -15.24
C ASP A 120 24.84 22.79 -16.21
N THR A 121 25.26 23.33 -17.35
CA THR A 121 26.21 22.67 -18.25
C THR A 121 27.62 23.25 -18.07
N PRO A 122 28.69 22.44 -18.09
CA PRO A 122 28.71 20.99 -18.23
C PRO A 122 28.47 20.22 -16.92
N ALA A 123 27.84 19.06 -17.05
CA ALA A 123 27.64 18.05 -16.02
C ALA A 123 28.87 17.69 -15.17
N TYR A 124 30.04 17.70 -15.82
CA TYR A 124 31.33 17.31 -15.26
C TYR A 124 32.23 18.56 -15.27
N GLY A 125 32.47 19.15 -14.10
CA GLY A 125 33.27 20.37 -14.00
C GLY A 125 32.58 21.66 -14.45
N GLY A 126 31.26 21.71 -14.53
CA GLY A 126 30.51 22.97 -14.68
C GLY A 126 30.39 23.74 -13.37
N SER A 127 29.57 24.79 -13.34
CA SER A 127 29.43 25.66 -12.16
C SER A 127 28.92 24.91 -10.94
N GLY A 128 28.08 23.88 -11.10
CA GLY A 128 27.69 22.98 -10.01
C GLY A 128 26.74 23.60 -8.98
N ASN A 129 25.97 24.62 -9.36
CA ASN A 129 25.14 25.39 -8.43
C ASN A 129 23.83 24.68 -8.08
N HIS A 130 23.30 23.86 -8.99
CA HIS A 130 22.00 23.19 -8.85
C HIS A 130 22.11 21.67 -8.68
N VAL A 131 23.31 21.16 -8.39
CA VAL A 131 23.56 19.76 -8.04
C VAL A 131 24.29 19.68 -6.71
N PHE A 132 23.97 18.68 -5.91
CA PHE A 132 24.50 18.56 -4.55
C PHE A 132 25.73 17.67 -4.46
N SER A 133 26.66 18.10 -3.62
CA SER A 133 27.97 17.47 -3.48
C SER A 133 27.93 16.16 -2.72
N PRO A 134 28.39 15.04 -3.32
CA PRO A 134 28.66 13.81 -2.59
C PRO A 134 29.74 14.00 -1.53
N ALA A 135 30.72 14.88 -1.73
CA ALA A 135 31.79 15.13 -0.76
C ALA A 135 31.24 15.76 0.53
N PHE A 136 30.23 16.63 0.44
CA PHE A 136 29.57 17.18 1.63
C PHE A 136 28.97 16.07 2.51
N ILE A 137 28.37 15.04 1.91
CA ILE A 137 27.76 13.93 2.64
C ILE A 137 28.82 12.91 3.06
N TYR A 138 29.51 12.32 2.08
CA TYR A 138 30.43 11.19 2.27
C TYR A 138 31.56 11.50 3.25
N ASN A 139 32.23 12.65 3.09
CA ASN A 139 33.37 13.01 3.93
C ASN A 139 32.97 13.20 5.39
N GLN A 140 31.68 13.39 5.68
CA GLN A 140 31.18 13.52 7.05
C GLN A 140 30.83 12.17 7.69
N ILE A 141 30.34 11.20 6.91
CA ILE A 141 29.79 9.93 7.41
C ILE A 141 30.75 8.73 7.32
N ASN A 142 31.83 8.83 6.54
CA ASN A 142 32.75 7.72 6.27
C ASN A 142 33.72 7.35 7.42
N GLY A 143 33.56 7.94 8.61
CA GLY A 143 34.45 7.69 9.75
C GLY A 143 35.91 8.13 9.53
N GLY A 144 36.21 8.94 8.52
CA GLY A 144 37.58 9.42 8.20
C GLY A 144 38.43 8.45 7.35
N GLN A 145 37.83 7.37 6.86
CA GLN A 145 38.45 6.38 5.97
C GLN A 145 37.63 6.23 4.67
N ASP A 146 38.27 5.80 3.59
CA ASP A 146 37.59 5.53 2.31
C ASP A 146 36.95 4.14 2.32
N ASN A 147 35.95 3.96 3.19
CA ASN A 147 35.15 2.75 3.29
C ASN A 147 33.72 3.03 2.82
N GLY A 148 32.98 1.97 2.53
CA GLY A 148 31.54 2.07 2.30
C GLY A 148 30.78 2.67 3.49
N SER A 149 29.60 3.21 3.19
CA SER A 149 28.79 4.01 4.10
C SER A 149 27.33 3.55 4.11
N TYR A 150 26.53 4.05 5.05
CA TYR A 150 25.15 3.62 5.28
C TYR A 150 24.15 4.66 4.78
N PHE A 151 23.00 4.20 4.25
CA PHE A 151 21.93 5.11 3.79
C PHE A 151 21.37 5.97 4.93
N ASP A 152 21.18 5.39 6.12
CA ASP A 152 20.56 6.10 7.24
C ASP A 152 21.43 7.28 7.70
N ASP A 153 22.76 7.13 7.75
CA ASP A 153 23.69 8.22 8.05
C ASP A 153 23.59 9.35 7.02
N ALA A 154 23.59 9.01 5.73
CA ALA A 154 23.48 9.99 4.65
C ALA A 154 22.13 10.72 4.67
N LEU A 155 21.03 9.98 4.84
CA LEU A 155 19.67 10.52 4.89
C LEU A 155 19.47 11.42 6.12
N LYS A 156 19.92 10.99 7.31
CA LYS A 156 19.90 11.81 8.54
C LYS A 156 20.73 13.09 8.37
N LEU A 157 21.88 13.01 7.69
CA LEU A 157 22.71 14.19 7.43
C LEU A 157 21.97 15.21 6.54
N VAL A 158 21.37 14.77 5.43
CA VAL A 158 20.59 15.65 4.54
C VAL A 158 19.36 16.25 5.24
N ILE A 159 18.76 15.56 6.21
CA ILE A 159 17.65 16.11 7.02
C ILE A 159 18.15 17.13 8.04
N ASN A 160 19.20 16.79 8.78
CA ASN A 160 19.66 17.61 9.91
C ASN A 160 20.47 18.82 9.46
N GLN A 161 21.31 18.65 8.43
CA GLN A 161 22.25 19.67 7.95
C GLN A 161 21.92 20.17 6.55
N GLY A 162 21.21 19.39 5.74
CA GLY A 162 21.01 19.66 4.32
C GLY A 162 22.20 19.17 3.49
N ALA A 163 22.30 19.63 2.25
CA ALA A 163 23.44 19.34 1.38
C ALA A 163 23.97 20.62 0.73
N ALA A 164 25.30 20.75 0.69
CA ALA A 164 25.91 21.86 -0.04
C ALA A 164 25.90 21.58 -1.56
N PRO A 165 25.63 22.60 -2.40
CA PRO A 165 25.87 22.51 -3.83
C PRO A 165 27.31 22.09 -4.14
N TRP A 166 27.51 21.41 -5.27
CA TRP A 166 28.82 21.00 -5.75
C TRP A 166 29.77 22.19 -5.95
N SER A 167 29.23 23.35 -6.35
CA SER A 167 29.97 24.61 -6.47
C SER A 167 30.59 25.08 -5.14
N VAL A 168 29.91 24.78 -4.04
CA VAL A 168 30.27 25.20 -2.68
C VAL A 168 31.23 24.22 -2.02
N MET A 169 31.09 22.92 -2.32
CA MET A 169 32.02 21.89 -1.87
C MET A 169 32.27 20.88 -3.00
N PRO A 170 33.24 21.15 -3.91
CA PRO A 170 33.50 20.27 -5.04
C PRO A 170 33.90 18.86 -4.62
N TYR A 171 33.46 17.87 -5.40
CA TYR A 171 33.85 16.49 -5.19
C TYR A 171 35.20 16.18 -5.84
N SER A 172 36.00 15.35 -5.15
CA SER A 172 37.19 14.71 -5.70
C SER A 172 37.24 13.29 -5.17
N GLU A 173 37.39 12.30 -6.06
CA GLU A 173 37.55 10.90 -5.65
C GLU A 173 38.79 10.70 -4.74
N LYS A 174 39.76 11.61 -4.82
CA LYS A 174 41.01 11.58 -4.04
C LYS A 174 40.88 12.24 -2.66
N ASP A 175 39.75 12.87 -2.36
CA ASP A 175 39.53 13.56 -1.09
C ASP A 175 38.25 13.07 -0.41
N TYR A 176 38.44 12.20 0.57
CA TYR A 176 37.40 11.69 1.46
C TYR A 176 37.50 12.26 2.89
N ARG A 177 38.41 13.21 3.16
CA ARG A 177 38.74 13.65 4.53
C ARG A 177 38.35 15.09 4.81
N THR A 178 38.34 15.96 3.81
CA THR A 178 38.00 17.37 4.02
C THR A 178 36.57 17.50 4.53
N LYS A 179 36.43 17.99 5.77
CA LYS A 179 35.14 18.29 6.40
C LYS A 179 34.65 19.67 5.97
N PRO A 180 33.32 19.91 5.87
CA PRO A 180 32.81 21.21 5.50
C PRO A 180 33.11 22.28 6.55
N ASN A 181 33.51 23.46 6.08
CA ASN A 181 33.67 24.64 6.91
C ASN A 181 32.30 25.27 7.26
N GLN A 182 32.32 26.30 8.11
CA GLN A 182 31.08 26.93 8.59
C GLN A 182 30.23 27.52 7.47
N ASN A 183 30.86 28.18 6.47
CA ASN A 183 30.13 28.75 5.35
C ASN A 183 29.41 27.67 4.52
N GLN A 184 30.10 26.56 4.25
CA GLN A 184 29.53 25.43 3.50
C GLN A 184 28.34 24.80 4.26
N LYS A 185 28.43 24.67 5.59
CA LYS A 185 27.31 24.20 6.43
C LYS A 185 26.13 25.17 6.43
N THR A 186 26.40 26.48 6.48
CA THR A 186 25.36 27.51 6.41
C THR A 186 24.63 27.47 5.08
N VAL A 187 25.33 27.31 3.95
CA VAL A 187 24.68 27.15 2.65
C VAL A 187 23.89 25.85 2.57
N ALA A 188 24.46 24.74 3.05
CA ALA A 188 23.77 23.44 3.07
C ALA A 188 22.45 23.47 3.84
N ALA A 189 22.37 24.24 4.93
CA ALA A 189 21.17 24.36 5.76
C ALA A 189 19.96 24.93 5.01
N GLY A 190 20.16 25.59 3.86
CA GLY A 190 19.09 26.04 2.96
C GLY A 190 18.47 24.93 2.08
N TYR A 191 19.06 23.74 2.08
CA TYR A 191 18.69 22.59 1.22
C TYR A 191 18.49 21.35 2.08
N LYS A 192 17.58 21.44 3.06
CA LYS A 192 17.21 20.31 3.94
C LYS A 192 16.03 19.54 3.35
N SER A 193 16.11 18.22 3.43
CA SER A 193 14.90 17.38 3.25
C SER A 193 14.13 17.31 4.56
N GLN A 194 12.80 17.13 4.50
CA GLN A 194 11.94 17.11 5.69
C GLN A 194 12.07 15.79 6.44
N SER A 195 11.97 14.67 5.70
CA SER A 195 12.13 13.34 6.29
C SER A 195 12.48 12.31 5.23
N TYR A 196 12.56 11.05 5.62
CA TYR A 196 12.73 9.92 4.72
C TYR A 196 11.85 8.77 5.19
N ARG A 197 11.56 7.85 4.27
CA ARG A 197 10.78 6.65 4.53
C ARG A 197 11.44 5.48 3.84
N ARG A 198 11.35 4.29 4.44
CA ARG A 198 11.78 3.05 3.77
C ARG A 198 10.68 2.47 2.92
N LEU A 199 11.04 1.73 1.88
CA LEU A 199 10.09 0.99 1.04
C LEU A 199 10.21 -0.52 1.28
N PRO A 200 9.09 -1.26 1.25
CA PRO A 200 9.14 -2.71 1.30
C PRO A 200 9.67 -3.27 -0.02
N PHE A 201 10.74 -4.06 0.01
CA PHE A 201 11.32 -4.66 -1.20
C PHE A 201 10.35 -5.60 -1.94
N ASP A 202 9.43 -6.22 -1.20
CA ASP A 202 8.44 -7.18 -1.69
C ASP A 202 7.13 -6.52 -2.16
N ASN A 203 7.01 -5.20 -2.00
CA ASN A 203 5.86 -4.43 -2.45
C ASN A 203 6.23 -3.54 -3.64
N LEU A 204 6.18 -4.13 -4.85
CA LEU A 204 6.46 -3.42 -6.09
C LEU A 204 5.55 -2.19 -6.30
N GLU A 205 4.29 -2.28 -5.90
CA GLU A 205 3.32 -1.20 -6.06
C GLU A 205 3.66 0.01 -5.17
N ALA A 206 4.24 -0.23 -3.98
CA ALA A 206 4.78 0.86 -3.16
C ALA A 206 5.91 1.59 -3.89
N VAL A 207 6.87 0.84 -4.45
CA VAL A 207 7.99 1.42 -5.22
C VAL A 207 7.49 2.19 -6.45
N LYS A 208 6.55 1.60 -7.21
CA LYS A 208 5.94 2.24 -8.39
C LYS A 208 5.13 3.48 -8.02
N SER A 209 4.44 3.47 -6.89
CA SER A 209 3.66 4.60 -6.37
C SER A 209 4.56 5.81 -6.11
N GLU A 210 5.71 5.60 -5.47
CA GLU A 210 6.68 6.66 -5.23
C GLU A 210 7.22 7.23 -6.55
N LEU A 211 7.59 6.35 -7.49
CA LEU A 211 8.07 6.76 -8.81
C LEU A 211 6.99 7.51 -9.60
N ALA A 212 5.74 7.05 -9.57
CA ALA A 212 4.62 7.72 -10.23
C ALA A 212 4.29 9.08 -9.61
N ALA A 213 4.51 9.23 -8.30
CA ALA A 213 4.46 10.51 -7.61
C ALA A 213 5.71 11.38 -7.86
N GLY A 214 6.65 10.90 -8.69
CA GLY A 214 7.86 11.60 -9.10
C GLY A 214 8.93 11.65 -8.04
N ARG A 215 8.91 10.72 -7.08
CA ARG A 215 9.97 10.58 -6.09
C ARG A 215 10.94 9.50 -6.54
N PRO A 216 12.22 9.84 -6.82
CA PRO A 216 13.23 8.84 -7.08
C PRO A 216 13.40 7.93 -5.86
N VAL A 217 13.66 6.64 -6.10
CA VAL A 217 13.87 5.67 -5.03
C VAL A 217 15.36 5.41 -4.87
N ILE A 218 15.90 5.79 -3.72
CA ILE A 218 17.27 5.47 -3.30
C ILE A 218 17.30 3.99 -2.97
N PHE A 219 18.23 3.21 -3.51
CA PHE A 219 18.31 1.80 -3.17
C PHE A 219 19.73 1.24 -3.25
N GLY A 220 19.98 0.16 -2.53
CA GLY A 220 21.23 -0.58 -2.55
C GLY A 220 21.02 -2.08 -2.68
N ILE A 221 21.87 -2.72 -3.48
CA ILE A 221 21.90 -4.18 -3.71
C ILE A 221 23.33 -4.69 -3.72
N THR A 222 23.49 -6.00 -3.61
CA THR A 222 24.76 -6.68 -3.88
C THR A 222 25.00 -6.77 -5.39
N ILE A 223 26.22 -6.41 -5.81
CA ILE A 223 26.62 -6.40 -7.22
C ILE A 223 27.38 -7.68 -7.57
N ASP A 224 26.96 -8.31 -8.65
CA ASP A 224 27.61 -9.46 -9.27
C ASP A 224 28.02 -9.18 -10.72
N ASP A 225 28.68 -10.13 -11.39
CA ASP A 225 29.14 -9.98 -12.79
C ASP A 225 28.00 -9.65 -13.78
N ALA A 226 26.80 -10.19 -13.58
CA ALA A 226 25.69 -9.93 -14.49
C ALA A 226 25.25 -8.45 -14.41
N PHE A 227 25.21 -7.88 -13.20
CA PHE A 227 24.94 -6.46 -13.05
C PHE A 227 26.13 -5.59 -13.47
N TYR A 228 27.34 -5.98 -13.07
CA TYR A 228 28.57 -5.25 -13.34
C TYR A 228 28.79 -5.04 -14.84
N ASN A 229 28.48 -6.07 -15.64
CA ASN A 229 28.69 -6.09 -17.09
C ASN A 229 27.44 -5.73 -17.91
N LEU A 230 26.38 -5.21 -17.27
CA LEU A 230 25.12 -4.88 -17.94
C LEU A 230 25.37 -3.96 -19.15
N LYS A 231 24.83 -4.33 -20.32
CA LYS A 231 24.98 -3.59 -21.57
C LYS A 231 23.72 -2.82 -21.94
N LYS A 232 23.84 -1.94 -22.93
CA LYS A 232 22.73 -1.18 -23.49
C LYS A 232 21.52 -2.07 -23.80
N GLY A 233 20.34 -1.65 -23.32
CA GLY A 233 19.07 -2.34 -23.56
C GLY A 233 18.84 -3.62 -22.75
N GLN A 234 19.81 -4.09 -21.97
CA GLN A 234 19.65 -5.29 -21.15
C GLN A 234 18.93 -5.01 -19.83
N VAL A 235 18.25 -6.04 -19.32
CA VAL A 235 17.60 -6.05 -18.00
C VAL A 235 18.32 -7.06 -17.13
N TYR A 236 18.77 -6.65 -15.95
CA TYR A 236 19.31 -7.53 -14.94
C TYR A 236 18.18 -8.37 -14.33
N ASP A 237 18.21 -9.68 -14.54
CA ASP A 237 17.10 -10.59 -14.19
C ASP A 237 17.54 -11.90 -13.49
N LYS A 238 18.85 -12.08 -13.31
CA LYS A 238 19.44 -13.17 -12.54
C LYS A 238 20.86 -12.80 -12.13
N PRO A 239 21.32 -13.26 -10.96
CA PRO A 239 22.71 -13.12 -10.58
C PRO A 239 23.59 -14.09 -11.39
N SER A 240 24.86 -13.72 -11.60
CA SER A 240 25.86 -14.64 -12.14
C SER A 240 27.28 -14.21 -11.78
N GLY A 241 28.20 -15.17 -11.75
CA GLY A 241 29.63 -14.91 -11.62
C GLY A 241 30.05 -14.44 -10.23
N GLN A 242 31.09 -13.62 -10.18
CA GLN A 242 31.68 -13.09 -8.96
C GLN A 242 30.81 -11.99 -8.35
N VAL A 243 30.82 -11.92 -7.01
CA VAL A 243 30.23 -10.82 -6.22
C VAL A 243 31.32 -9.80 -5.88
N TYR A 244 31.00 -8.51 -6.05
CA TYR A 244 31.93 -7.39 -5.84
C TYR A 244 31.70 -6.62 -4.53
N GLY A 245 30.46 -6.58 -4.04
CA GLY A 245 30.08 -5.85 -2.82
C GLY A 245 28.73 -5.15 -2.94
N GLY A 246 28.40 -4.33 -1.95
CA GLY A 246 27.18 -3.53 -1.95
C GLY A 246 27.34 -2.23 -2.75
N HIS A 247 26.36 -1.89 -3.57
CA HIS A 247 26.36 -0.63 -4.33
C HIS A 247 25.01 0.09 -4.25
N ALA A 248 25.07 1.42 -4.15
CA ALA A 248 23.91 2.30 -4.04
C ALA A 248 23.63 3.03 -5.36
N MET A 249 22.35 3.06 -5.75
CA MET A 249 21.85 3.61 -7.00
C MET A 249 20.45 4.23 -6.79
N THR A 250 19.90 4.85 -7.83
CA THR A 250 18.60 5.52 -7.75
C THR A 250 17.66 5.00 -8.84
N LEU A 251 16.46 4.54 -8.48
CA LEU A 251 15.40 4.27 -9.46
C LEU A 251 14.77 5.57 -9.93
N VAL A 252 14.50 5.64 -11.23
CA VAL A 252 14.05 6.85 -11.94
C VAL A 252 12.83 6.59 -12.83
N GLY A 253 12.24 5.41 -12.70
CA GLY A 253 11.12 4.98 -13.52
C GLY A 253 10.87 3.49 -13.48
N TYR A 254 9.84 3.06 -14.19
CA TYR A 254 9.49 1.66 -14.42
C TYR A 254 8.70 1.50 -15.71
N ASP A 255 8.64 0.28 -16.21
CA ASP A 255 7.88 -0.08 -17.40
C ASP A 255 7.34 -1.52 -17.24
N ASP A 256 6.01 -1.63 -17.11
CA ASP A 256 5.32 -2.91 -16.92
C ASP A 256 5.37 -3.80 -18.18
N ALA A 257 5.57 -3.20 -19.37
CA ALA A 257 5.65 -3.92 -20.63
C ALA A 257 7.07 -4.43 -20.95
N LYS A 258 8.08 -3.98 -20.22
CA LYS A 258 9.48 -4.37 -20.47
C LYS A 258 9.69 -5.85 -20.17
N VAL A 259 10.40 -6.55 -21.05
CA VAL A 259 10.66 -8.00 -20.92
C VAL A 259 12.14 -8.24 -20.72
N SER A 260 12.50 -9.02 -19.71
CA SER A 260 13.89 -9.40 -19.44
C SER A 260 14.37 -10.54 -20.34
N PRO A 261 15.69 -10.79 -20.46
CA PRO A 261 16.24 -11.97 -21.16
C PRO A 261 15.64 -13.32 -20.75
N LYS A 262 15.23 -13.49 -19.49
CA LYS A 262 14.50 -14.66 -18.95
C LYS A 262 13.02 -14.74 -19.33
N GLY A 263 12.46 -13.69 -19.94
CA GLY A 263 11.03 -13.58 -20.24
C GLY A 263 10.19 -13.02 -19.08
N ASP A 264 10.82 -12.45 -18.04
CA ASP A 264 10.06 -11.79 -16.97
C ASP A 264 9.50 -10.46 -17.46
N LYS A 265 8.22 -10.21 -17.20
CA LYS A 265 7.55 -8.94 -17.52
C LYS A 265 7.71 -7.93 -16.38
N GLY A 266 7.96 -6.69 -16.75
CA GLY A 266 8.10 -5.55 -15.86
C GLY A 266 9.52 -5.35 -15.34
N ALA A 267 9.98 -4.10 -15.37
CA ALA A 267 11.30 -3.71 -14.84
C ALA A 267 11.31 -2.29 -14.28
N PHE A 268 12.17 -2.05 -13.29
CA PHE A 268 12.51 -0.70 -12.82
C PHE A 268 13.71 -0.16 -13.58
N LYS A 269 13.66 1.13 -13.94
CA LYS A 269 14.75 1.89 -14.54
C LYS A 269 15.59 2.53 -13.43
N LEU A 270 16.91 2.44 -13.54
CA LEU A 270 17.84 3.02 -12.59
C LEU A 270 18.87 3.92 -13.26
N VAL A 271 19.40 4.90 -12.53
CA VAL A 271 20.60 5.67 -12.86
C VAL A 271 21.75 5.28 -11.94
N ASN A 272 22.96 5.21 -12.48
CA ASN A 272 24.16 4.74 -11.79
C ASN A 272 25.27 5.81 -11.78
N SER A 273 26.12 5.80 -10.76
CA SER A 273 27.28 6.70 -10.57
C SER A 273 28.58 6.14 -11.17
N TRP A 274 28.50 5.28 -12.18
CA TRP A 274 29.66 4.65 -12.85
C TRP A 274 29.98 5.27 -14.21
N GLY A 275 29.37 6.43 -14.52
CA GLY A 275 29.56 7.13 -15.78
C GLY A 275 28.78 6.53 -16.95
N LYS A 276 28.85 7.24 -18.09
CA LYS A 276 28.06 6.93 -19.29
C LYS A 276 28.47 5.65 -20.00
N ASP A 277 29.66 5.14 -19.75
CA ASP A 277 30.13 3.89 -20.37
C ASP A 277 29.43 2.64 -19.81
N TRP A 278 28.78 2.76 -18.65
CA TRP A 278 28.08 1.65 -18.03
C TRP A 278 26.62 1.56 -18.50
N GLY A 279 26.12 0.34 -18.74
CA GLY A 279 24.72 0.11 -19.10
C GLY A 279 24.32 0.78 -20.41
N ASP A 280 23.22 1.52 -20.36
CA ASP A 280 22.73 2.39 -21.43
C ASP A 280 22.97 3.86 -21.05
N ASN A 281 24.18 4.38 -21.34
CA ASN A 281 24.56 5.76 -21.03
C ASN A 281 24.48 6.12 -19.54
N GLY A 282 24.79 5.18 -18.65
CA GLY A 282 24.69 5.31 -17.19
C GLY A 282 23.36 4.88 -16.59
N PHE A 283 22.41 4.45 -17.43
CA PHE A 283 21.14 3.88 -17.00
C PHE A 283 21.12 2.36 -17.14
N GLY A 284 20.30 1.70 -16.32
CA GLY A 284 20.10 0.26 -16.37
C GLY A 284 18.67 -0.11 -16.05
N TRP A 285 18.37 -1.41 -16.13
CA TRP A 285 17.07 -1.97 -15.77
C TRP A 285 17.24 -3.20 -14.88
N VAL A 286 16.38 -3.34 -13.88
CA VAL A 286 16.26 -4.53 -13.04
C VAL A 286 14.84 -5.08 -13.14
N SER A 287 14.69 -6.38 -13.42
CA SER A 287 13.36 -6.99 -13.52
C SER A 287 12.66 -6.97 -12.16
N TYR A 288 11.33 -6.92 -12.13
CA TYR A 288 10.58 -6.94 -10.86
C TYR A 288 10.86 -8.18 -10.01
N LYS A 289 11.02 -9.35 -10.66
CA LYS A 289 11.37 -10.57 -9.94
C LYS A 289 12.77 -10.50 -9.35
N GLN A 290 13.74 -9.96 -10.10
CA GLN A 290 15.10 -9.82 -9.62
C GLN A 290 15.21 -8.75 -8.52
N TRP A 291 14.43 -7.67 -8.59
CA TRP A 291 14.27 -6.71 -7.50
C TRP A 291 13.86 -7.39 -6.20
N ILE A 292 12.77 -8.18 -6.22
CA ILE A 292 12.31 -8.91 -5.03
C ILE A 292 13.37 -9.91 -4.55
N ALA A 293 14.03 -10.62 -5.47
CA ALA A 293 15.05 -11.60 -5.14
C ALA A 293 16.29 -10.99 -4.48
N GLN A 294 16.67 -9.77 -4.87
CA GLN A 294 17.80 -9.04 -4.31
C GLN A 294 17.52 -8.42 -2.94
N ARG A 295 16.25 -8.32 -2.52
CA ARG A 295 15.83 -7.70 -1.26
C ARG A 295 16.51 -6.34 -1.00
N PRO A 296 16.42 -5.38 -1.94
CA PRO A 296 17.09 -4.10 -1.82
C PRO A 296 16.70 -3.34 -0.56
N TYR A 297 17.69 -2.71 0.06
CA TYR A 297 17.46 -1.61 0.97
C TYR A 297 16.98 -0.44 0.13
N SER A 298 15.78 0.10 0.41
CA SER A 298 15.20 1.14 -0.43
C SER A 298 14.49 2.22 0.38
N TYR A 299 14.66 3.47 -0.06
CA TYR A 299 14.20 4.65 0.65
C TYR A 299 13.73 5.73 -0.32
N VAL A 300 12.86 6.60 0.17
CA VAL A 300 12.48 7.86 -0.49
C VAL A 300 12.76 9.03 0.43
N LEU A 301 13.27 10.12 -0.14
CA LEU A 301 13.36 11.41 0.52
C LEU A 301 12.01 12.14 0.38
N ILE A 302 11.55 12.68 1.50
CA ILE A 302 10.36 13.53 1.56
C ILE A 302 10.85 14.98 1.67
N PRO A 303 10.71 15.78 0.59
CA PRO A 303 11.04 17.20 0.64
C PRO A 303 10.01 17.98 1.49
N PRO A 304 10.32 19.23 1.90
CA PRO A 304 9.38 20.08 2.63
C PRO A 304 8.05 20.30 1.89
N GLU A 305 6.96 20.48 2.64
CA GLU A 305 5.63 20.81 2.12
C GLU A 305 5.71 22.04 1.18
N ASN A 306 5.00 21.99 0.03
CA ASN A 306 5.01 22.92 -1.12
C ASN A 306 6.03 22.65 -2.25
N THR A 307 6.70 21.50 -2.27
CA THR A 307 7.57 21.10 -3.37
C THR A 307 6.82 20.23 -4.41
N ASN A 308 6.51 20.80 -5.58
CA ASN A 308 5.92 20.05 -6.69
C ASN A 308 6.96 19.07 -7.25
N THR A 309 6.76 17.76 -7.06
CA THR A 309 7.69 16.71 -7.51
C THR A 309 7.10 15.78 -8.57
N THR A 310 5.83 15.96 -8.95
CA THR A 310 5.13 15.09 -9.89
C THR A 310 5.77 15.16 -11.29
N PRO A 311 6.16 14.02 -11.89
CA PRO A 311 6.84 14.01 -13.17
C PRO A 311 5.82 14.23 -14.31
N SER A 312 6.29 14.80 -15.41
CA SER A 312 5.55 14.83 -16.67
C SER A 312 5.35 13.39 -17.19
N VAL A 313 4.14 12.84 -17.04
CA VAL A 313 3.77 11.54 -17.58
C VAL A 313 3.76 11.62 -19.11
N GLU A 314 4.77 11.03 -19.76
CA GLU A 314 4.83 10.88 -21.22
C GLU A 314 3.69 9.95 -21.67
N GLN A 315 2.77 10.47 -22.49
CA GLN A 315 1.49 9.83 -22.84
C GLN A 315 1.62 8.67 -23.83
N GLU A 316 0.94 7.56 -23.54
CA GLU A 316 -0.07 6.95 -24.41
C GLU A 316 -1.10 6.21 -23.53
N VAL A 317 -2.23 6.84 -23.24
CA VAL A 317 -3.45 6.12 -22.82
C VAL A 317 -4.23 5.83 -24.10
N ASN A 318 -3.80 4.79 -24.82
CA ASN A 318 -4.58 4.18 -25.88
C ASN A 318 -5.29 2.95 -25.30
N GLN A 319 -6.63 3.05 -25.27
CA GLN A 319 -7.64 2.09 -24.79
C GLN A 319 -8.06 2.22 -23.32
N VAL A 320 -9.29 2.72 -23.15
CA VAL A 320 -10.14 2.48 -21.98
C VAL A 320 -10.48 0.99 -21.97
N VAL A 321 -9.79 0.22 -21.13
CA VAL A 321 -10.21 -1.14 -20.76
C VAL A 321 -11.08 -1.01 -19.51
N GLN A 322 -12.34 -1.47 -19.58
CA GLN A 322 -13.21 -1.60 -18.42
C GLN A 322 -12.51 -2.45 -17.33
N GLY A 323 -12.22 -1.85 -16.18
CA GLY A 323 -11.38 -2.47 -15.15
C GLY A 323 -12.10 -3.50 -14.28
N ASN A 324 -11.53 -4.70 -14.18
CA ASN A 324 -11.97 -5.78 -13.29
C ASN A 324 -11.91 -5.38 -11.80
N ILE A 325 -12.88 -5.82 -10.99
CA ILE A 325 -12.93 -5.63 -9.52
C ILE A 325 -11.79 -6.34 -8.77
N ALA A 326 -11.24 -5.71 -7.72
CA ALA A 326 -10.12 -6.23 -6.93
C ALA A 326 -10.56 -7.19 -5.81
N SER A 327 -9.72 -8.16 -5.43
CA SER A 327 -10.00 -9.09 -4.33
C SER A 327 -9.72 -8.46 -2.96
N PRO A 328 -10.40 -8.89 -1.87
CA PRO A 328 -10.11 -8.40 -0.52
C PRO A 328 -8.65 -8.62 -0.12
N ALA A 329 -7.99 -7.56 0.36
CA ALA A 329 -6.58 -7.57 0.75
C ALA A 329 -6.28 -8.43 1.98
N SER A 330 -7.26 -8.66 2.85
CA SER A 330 -7.12 -9.57 3.99
C SER A 330 -8.37 -10.40 4.22
N VAL A 331 -8.19 -11.66 4.62
CA VAL A 331 -9.25 -12.57 5.06
C VAL A 331 -8.79 -13.23 6.36
N ARG A 332 -9.65 -13.28 7.37
CA ARG A 332 -9.40 -13.88 8.69
C ARG A 332 -10.55 -14.81 9.06
N ALA A 333 -10.26 -15.87 9.79
CA ALA A 333 -11.25 -16.81 10.31
C ALA A 333 -10.94 -17.12 11.78
N SER A 334 -11.97 -17.22 12.64
CA SER A 334 -11.81 -17.55 14.05
C SER A 334 -11.29 -18.98 14.25
N GLN A 335 -10.48 -19.19 15.28
CA GLN A 335 -9.84 -20.47 15.59
C GLN A 335 -10.18 -20.89 17.03
N GLY A 336 -11.18 -21.75 17.18
CA GLY A 336 -11.63 -22.26 18.48
C GLY A 336 -12.42 -21.26 19.33
N SER A 337 -12.63 -20.04 18.85
CA SER A 337 -13.27 -18.96 19.62
C SER A 337 -14.77 -19.17 19.86
N TYR A 338 -15.43 -19.98 19.03
CA TYR A 338 -16.85 -20.29 19.15
C TYR A 338 -17.09 -21.79 19.08
N PRO A 339 -18.06 -22.32 19.85
CA PRO A 339 -18.31 -23.75 19.90
C PRO A 339 -19.13 -24.29 18.72
N ASN A 340 -19.78 -23.41 17.97
CA ASN A 340 -20.78 -23.76 16.95
C ASN A 340 -20.65 -22.96 15.65
N GLN A 341 -19.60 -22.15 15.50
CA GLN A 341 -19.41 -21.34 14.29
C GLN A 341 -17.95 -21.00 14.04
N ILE A 342 -17.65 -20.59 12.82
CA ILE A 342 -16.42 -19.89 12.46
C ILE A 342 -16.83 -18.49 11.99
N GLN A 343 -16.36 -17.45 12.67
CA GLN A 343 -16.54 -16.08 12.20
C GLN A 343 -15.42 -15.76 11.20
N ILE A 344 -15.80 -15.38 9.99
CA ILE A 344 -14.90 -14.93 8.92
C ILE A 344 -15.07 -13.42 8.75
N SER A 345 -13.96 -12.69 8.62
CA SER A 345 -13.95 -11.27 8.30
C SER A 345 -12.89 -10.95 7.25
N TRP A 346 -13.12 -9.88 6.48
CA TRP A 346 -12.21 -9.44 5.43
C TRP A 346 -12.15 -7.92 5.32
N SER A 347 -11.15 -7.43 4.60
CA SER A 347 -11.06 -6.00 4.27
C SER A 347 -12.13 -5.63 3.23
N VAL A 348 -12.79 -4.48 3.43
CA VAL A 348 -13.75 -3.91 2.47
C VAL A 348 -13.09 -3.64 1.11
N VAL A 349 -13.81 -3.96 0.03
CA VAL A 349 -13.51 -3.56 -1.35
C VAL A 349 -14.54 -2.52 -1.77
N ASN A 350 -14.13 -1.26 -1.95
CA ASN A 350 -15.05 -0.13 -2.12
C ASN A 350 -15.92 -0.16 -3.39
N SER A 351 -15.54 -0.96 -4.40
CA SER A 351 -16.34 -1.18 -5.62
C SER A 351 -17.17 -2.46 -5.58
N ALA A 352 -17.18 -3.18 -4.46
CA ALA A 352 -17.95 -4.40 -4.29
C ALA A 352 -19.39 -4.07 -3.86
N LEU A 353 -20.34 -4.57 -4.62
CA LEU A 353 -21.77 -4.58 -4.27
C LEU A 353 -22.09 -5.71 -3.28
N ALA A 354 -21.31 -6.79 -3.33
CA ALA A 354 -21.43 -7.95 -2.43
C ALA A 354 -20.12 -8.75 -2.43
N TYR A 355 -20.05 -9.75 -1.56
CA TYR A 355 -18.97 -10.73 -1.51
C TYR A 355 -19.51 -12.15 -1.64
N ALA A 356 -18.80 -13.01 -2.38
CA ALA A 356 -19.01 -14.45 -2.33
C ALA A 356 -17.96 -15.09 -1.41
N VAL A 357 -18.44 -15.81 -0.40
CA VAL A 357 -17.62 -16.62 0.50
C VAL A 357 -17.48 -18.01 -0.12
N GLN A 358 -16.25 -18.47 -0.32
CA GLN A 358 -15.96 -19.84 -0.67
C GLN A 358 -15.29 -20.57 0.48
N ARG A 359 -15.62 -21.85 0.65
CA ARG A 359 -15.10 -22.74 1.70
C ARG A 359 -14.54 -24.01 1.10
N ALA A 360 -13.39 -24.46 1.60
CA ALA A 360 -12.90 -25.81 1.39
C ALA A 360 -13.23 -26.67 2.62
N GLU A 361 -13.78 -27.87 2.39
CA GLU A 361 -14.05 -28.85 3.44
C GLU A 361 -12.75 -29.38 4.06
N PRO A 362 -12.77 -29.93 5.29
CA PRO A 362 -11.58 -30.47 5.93
C PRO A 362 -10.85 -31.49 5.05
N GLY A 363 -9.55 -31.28 4.86
CA GLY A 363 -8.69 -32.13 4.03
C GLY A 363 -8.92 -32.02 2.51
N GLN A 364 -9.78 -31.11 2.04
CA GLN A 364 -10.04 -30.89 0.61
C GLN A 364 -9.36 -29.60 0.13
N ASP A 365 -8.74 -29.62 -1.06
CA ASP A 365 -8.11 -28.44 -1.67
C ASP A 365 -9.05 -27.60 -2.56
N SER A 366 -10.21 -28.15 -2.92
CA SER A 366 -11.18 -27.43 -3.72
C SER A 366 -12.06 -26.52 -2.85
N PHE A 367 -12.07 -25.23 -3.16
CA PHE A 367 -13.01 -24.27 -2.60
C PHE A 367 -14.35 -24.34 -3.33
N LYS A 368 -15.44 -24.37 -2.57
CA LYS A 368 -16.82 -24.35 -3.07
C LYS A 368 -17.52 -23.12 -2.54
N PHE A 369 -18.44 -22.58 -3.33
CA PHE A 369 -19.30 -21.49 -2.86
C PHE A 369 -20.07 -21.89 -1.60
N LEU A 370 -20.04 -21.04 -0.59
CA LEU A 370 -20.72 -21.23 0.68
C LEU A 370 -21.92 -20.29 0.80
N ALA A 371 -21.70 -18.99 0.66
CA ALA A 371 -22.71 -17.95 0.87
C ALA A 371 -22.31 -16.63 0.22
N TYR A 372 -23.28 -15.72 0.10
CA TYR A 372 -23.02 -14.30 -0.15
C TYR A 372 -23.05 -13.51 1.16
N SER A 373 -22.33 -12.39 1.21
CA SER A 373 -22.44 -11.40 2.28
C SER A 373 -22.40 -9.98 1.69
N ASN A 374 -23.26 -9.10 2.20
CA ASN A 374 -23.24 -7.66 1.92
C ASN A 374 -22.36 -6.89 2.91
N GLU A 375 -21.95 -7.54 4.00
CA GLU A 375 -21.04 -7.00 5.01
C GLU A 375 -19.65 -7.63 4.85
N PRO A 376 -18.56 -6.98 5.32
CA PRO A 376 -17.20 -7.52 5.26
C PRO A 376 -16.95 -8.66 6.28
N SER A 377 -17.98 -9.44 6.58
CA SER A 377 -17.94 -10.57 7.50
C SER A 377 -19.03 -11.61 7.18
N TYR A 378 -18.83 -12.83 7.66
CA TYR A 378 -19.80 -13.92 7.59
C TYR A 378 -19.59 -14.90 8.74
N ASN A 379 -20.68 -15.43 9.32
CA ASN A 379 -20.62 -16.47 10.34
C ASN A 379 -20.98 -17.83 9.72
N ASP A 380 -20.00 -18.72 9.57
CA ASP A 380 -20.23 -20.09 9.12
C ASP A 380 -20.65 -20.97 10.30
N THR A 381 -21.95 -21.24 10.41
CA THR A 381 -22.55 -22.09 11.45
C THR A 381 -22.65 -23.56 11.05
N LYS A 382 -22.28 -23.91 9.81
CA LYS A 382 -22.38 -25.29 9.26
C LYS A 382 -21.03 -25.99 9.33
N VAL A 383 -20.44 -26.00 10.52
CA VAL A 383 -19.07 -26.46 10.79
C VAL A 383 -19.08 -27.50 11.89
N GLN A 384 -18.17 -28.47 11.80
CA GLN A 384 -17.93 -29.43 12.87
C GLN A 384 -16.90 -28.90 13.86
N VAL A 385 -17.11 -29.21 15.13
CA VAL A 385 -16.15 -28.92 16.21
C VAL A 385 -14.81 -29.57 15.90
N ASN A 386 -13.72 -28.87 16.19
CA ASN A 386 -12.33 -29.31 15.99
C ASN A 386 -11.98 -29.69 14.55
N SER A 387 -12.80 -29.29 13.57
CA SER A 387 -12.53 -29.48 12.15
C SER A 387 -12.08 -28.17 11.53
N THR A 388 -10.94 -28.20 10.83
CA THR A 388 -10.38 -27.02 10.16
C THR A 388 -10.98 -26.82 8.78
N TYR A 389 -11.55 -25.65 8.55
CA TYR A 389 -12.08 -25.19 7.27
C TYR A 389 -11.20 -24.06 6.74
N ARG A 390 -11.15 -23.92 5.40
CA ARG A 390 -10.43 -22.84 4.73
C ARG A 390 -11.38 -21.98 3.92
N TYR A 391 -11.14 -20.67 3.87
CA TYR A 391 -12.02 -19.70 3.25
C TYR A 391 -11.29 -18.78 2.27
N LYS A 392 -11.97 -18.42 1.18
CA LYS A 392 -11.59 -17.39 0.21
C LYS A 392 -12.78 -16.47 -0.05
N ILE A 393 -12.51 -15.21 -0.35
CA ILE A 393 -13.54 -14.19 -0.59
C ILE A 393 -13.38 -13.59 -1.98
N ILE A 394 -14.47 -13.57 -2.75
CA ILE A 394 -14.56 -12.91 -4.05
C ILE A 394 -15.37 -11.63 -3.87
N ALA A 395 -14.85 -10.49 -4.32
CA ALA A 395 -15.61 -9.26 -4.41
C ALA A 395 -16.43 -9.25 -5.70
N ILE A 396 -17.70 -8.85 -5.61
CA ILE A 396 -18.64 -8.82 -6.72
C ILE A 396 -18.96 -7.36 -7.04
N GLY A 397 -18.59 -6.90 -8.22
CA GLY A 397 -18.93 -5.58 -8.74
C GLY A 397 -20.16 -5.64 -9.63
N GLU A 398 -20.49 -4.51 -10.25
CA GLU A 398 -21.66 -4.37 -11.12
C GLU A 398 -21.58 -5.23 -12.39
N THR A 399 -20.39 -5.33 -13.00
CA THR A 399 -20.18 -6.03 -14.29
C THR A 399 -19.08 -7.09 -14.25
N SER A 400 -18.38 -7.25 -13.12
CA SER A 400 -17.27 -8.21 -12.98
C SER A 400 -17.13 -8.72 -11.55
N THR A 401 -16.39 -9.82 -11.37
CA THR A 401 -15.97 -10.36 -10.06
C THR A 401 -14.46 -10.36 -9.94
N SER A 402 -13.96 -10.35 -8.71
CA SER A 402 -12.53 -10.32 -8.47
C SER A 402 -11.90 -11.69 -8.73
N ASP A 403 -10.61 -11.71 -9.05
CA ASP A 403 -9.91 -12.96 -9.24
C ASP A 403 -9.78 -13.73 -7.92
N VAL A 404 -10.41 -14.89 -7.85
CA VAL A 404 -10.37 -15.79 -6.70
C VAL A 404 -8.97 -16.36 -6.45
N ALA A 405 -8.11 -16.43 -7.47
CA ALA A 405 -6.72 -16.83 -7.29
C ALA A 405 -5.97 -15.83 -6.42
N SER A 406 -6.27 -14.54 -6.55
CA SER A 406 -5.68 -13.44 -5.78
C SER A 406 -6.26 -13.26 -4.37
N SER A 407 -7.30 -14.02 -4.00
CA SER A 407 -7.89 -13.96 -2.66
C SER A 407 -7.03 -14.71 -1.63
N PRO A 408 -6.62 -14.08 -0.51
CA PRO A 408 -5.93 -14.76 0.58
C PRO A 408 -6.76 -15.91 1.15
N VAL A 409 -6.09 -16.98 1.58
CA VAL A 409 -6.74 -18.13 2.23
C VAL A 409 -6.71 -17.94 3.74
N ALA A 410 -7.89 -17.94 4.39
CA ALA A 410 -8.00 -17.96 5.85
C ALA A 410 -8.37 -19.35 6.36
N SER A 411 -7.77 -19.80 7.46
CA SER A 411 -8.09 -21.10 8.09
C SER A 411 -8.73 -20.88 9.47
N GLY A 412 -9.83 -21.59 9.75
CA GLY A 412 -10.58 -21.48 11.00
C GLY A 412 -11.15 -22.83 11.46
N TYR A 413 -11.52 -22.93 12.74
CA TYR A 413 -12.21 -24.09 13.31
C TYR A 413 -13.12 -23.67 14.46
N ALA A 414 -14.21 -24.41 14.70
CA ALA A 414 -15.03 -24.25 15.89
C ALA A 414 -14.43 -25.04 17.06
N GLY A 415 -14.43 -24.48 18.27
CA GLY A 415 -13.89 -25.13 19.48
C GLY A 415 -14.92 -26.06 20.16
N SER A 416 -14.51 -26.82 21.17
CA SER A 416 -15.42 -27.65 21.98
C SER A 416 -15.91 -26.88 23.22
N ALA A 417 -17.22 -26.60 23.31
CA ALA A 417 -17.95 -25.95 24.42
C ALA A 417 -17.34 -24.64 24.99
N GLN A 418 -18.18 -23.63 25.25
CA GLN A 418 -17.72 -22.38 25.85
C GLN A 418 -17.19 -22.69 27.26
N PRO A 419 -15.91 -22.38 27.58
CA PRO A 419 -15.35 -22.67 28.89
C PRO A 419 -16.17 -22.00 30.01
N ASP A 420 -16.42 -22.72 31.10
CA ASP A 420 -17.14 -22.19 32.26
C ASP A 420 -16.38 -20.98 32.81
N ALA A 421 -17.02 -19.81 32.79
CA ALA A 421 -16.43 -18.53 33.19
C ALA A 421 -16.01 -18.49 34.68
N THR A 422 -16.38 -19.51 35.46
CA THR A 422 -15.93 -19.69 36.86
C THR A 422 -14.62 -20.45 36.99
N THR A 423 -14.22 -21.25 35.99
CA THR A 423 -13.03 -22.13 36.06
C THR A 423 -11.98 -21.87 34.99
N THR A 424 -12.26 -21.02 34.00
CA THR A 424 -11.37 -20.77 32.86
C THR A 424 -11.22 -19.28 32.55
N VAL A 425 -9.97 -18.85 32.30
CA VAL A 425 -9.67 -17.44 32.00
C VAL A 425 -10.20 -17.05 30.61
N PRO A 426 -10.59 -15.78 30.39
CA PRO A 426 -11.14 -15.35 29.11
C PRO A 426 -10.13 -15.39 27.98
N SER A 427 -10.63 -15.52 26.75
CA SER A 427 -9.82 -15.43 25.54
C SER A 427 -9.33 -14.00 25.25
N THR A 428 -8.35 -13.87 24.34
CA THR A 428 -7.80 -12.57 23.90
C THR A 428 -8.88 -11.69 23.28
N VAL A 429 -8.83 -10.38 23.53
CA VAL A 429 -9.81 -9.40 23.04
C VAL A 429 -9.66 -9.17 21.53
N PRO A 430 -10.69 -9.45 20.71
CA PRO A 430 -10.65 -9.22 19.27
C PRO A 430 -11.17 -7.83 18.86
N GLY A 431 -10.77 -7.38 17.66
CA GLY A 431 -11.40 -6.26 16.98
C GLY A 431 -11.26 -4.90 17.68
N ILE A 432 -10.09 -4.61 18.24
CA ILE A 432 -9.83 -3.33 18.89
C ILE A 432 -9.70 -2.22 17.83
N VAL A 433 -10.53 -1.19 17.93
CA VAL A 433 -10.50 0.03 17.12
C VAL A 433 -10.10 1.18 18.03
N ILE A 434 -9.11 1.96 17.61
CA ILE A 434 -8.60 3.13 18.33
C ILE A 434 -8.85 4.40 17.50
N GLN A 435 -9.35 5.45 18.14
CA GLN A 435 -9.66 6.72 17.47
C GLN A 435 -9.33 7.91 18.37
N LEU A 436 -8.69 8.92 17.79
CA LEU A 436 -8.52 10.25 18.40
C LEU A 436 -9.85 11.01 18.32
N GLN A 437 -10.26 11.62 19.42
CA GLN A 437 -11.48 12.40 19.55
C GLN A 437 -11.17 13.80 20.11
N GLY A 438 -11.91 14.81 19.65
CA GLY A 438 -11.91 16.13 20.27
C GLY A 438 -12.98 16.21 21.36
N SER A 439 -12.66 16.79 22.52
CA SER A 439 -13.65 17.07 23.57
C SER A 439 -14.36 18.40 23.32
N LYS A 440 -15.56 18.56 23.90
CA LYS A 440 -16.33 19.84 23.89
C LYS A 440 -15.60 21.03 24.54
N GLN A 441 -14.46 20.78 25.21
CA GLN A 441 -13.65 21.78 25.90
C GLN A 441 -12.24 21.95 25.29
N GLY A 442 -11.98 21.39 24.11
CA GLY A 442 -10.71 21.59 23.39
C GLY A 442 -9.55 20.67 23.81
N SER A 443 -9.76 19.73 24.75
CA SER A 443 -8.79 18.68 25.08
C SER A 443 -8.91 17.47 24.15
N GLN A 444 -7.78 16.91 23.74
CA GLN A 444 -7.72 15.69 22.94
C GLN A 444 -7.97 14.45 23.81
N GLN A 445 -8.72 13.49 23.30
CA GLN A 445 -9.06 12.24 23.97
C GLN A 445 -8.81 11.05 23.03
N VAL A 446 -8.49 9.88 23.58
CA VAL A 446 -8.35 8.65 22.79
C VAL A 446 -9.43 7.66 23.18
N SER A 447 -10.24 7.25 22.23
CA SER A 447 -11.25 6.22 22.41
C SER A 447 -10.77 4.87 21.90
N LEU A 448 -11.05 3.82 22.66
CA LEU A 448 -10.86 2.43 22.30
C LEU A 448 -12.21 1.73 22.32
N ASN A 449 -12.52 0.95 21.28
CA ASN A 449 -13.72 0.12 21.18
C ASN A 449 -13.30 -1.30 20.78
N TRP A 450 -13.97 -2.34 21.30
CA TRP A 450 -13.62 -3.73 20.98
C TRP A 450 -14.82 -4.67 20.96
N SER A 451 -14.60 -5.86 20.38
CA SER A 451 -15.60 -6.93 20.37
C SER A 451 -15.58 -7.73 21.67
N VAL A 452 -16.69 -8.41 21.98
CA VAL A 452 -16.77 -9.26 23.18
C VAL A 452 -15.71 -10.36 23.11
N ALA A 453 -14.90 -10.48 24.17
CA ALA A 453 -14.03 -11.63 24.35
C ALA A 453 -14.81 -12.77 25.04
N PRO A 454 -14.85 -13.99 24.47
CA PRO A 454 -15.47 -15.14 25.12
C PRO A 454 -15.00 -15.35 26.57
N GLY A 455 -15.96 -15.52 27.48
CA GLY A 455 -15.73 -15.73 28.91
C GLY A 455 -15.47 -14.46 29.74
N ALA A 456 -15.41 -13.28 29.12
CA ALA A 456 -15.11 -12.02 29.82
C ALA A 456 -16.28 -11.50 30.65
N THR A 457 -16.03 -11.11 31.90
CA THR A 457 -16.97 -10.33 32.72
C THR A 457 -16.54 -8.88 32.88
N TYR A 458 -15.25 -8.57 32.70
CA TYR A 458 -14.71 -7.22 32.61
C TYR A 458 -13.40 -7.19 31.81
N TYR A 459 -12.87 -6.00 31.57
CA TYR A 459 -11.64 -5.75 30.81
C TYR A 459 -10.66 -4.88 31.60
N GLN A 460 -9.39 -4.96 31.22
CA GLN A 460 -8.34 -4.06 31.66
C GLN A 460 -7.63 -3.43 30.48
N VAL A 461 -7.23 -2.17 30.63
CA VAL A 461 -6.45 -1.43 29.64
C VAL A 461 -5.12 -1.03 30.28
N ARG A 462 -4.03 -1.25 29.54
CA ARG A 462 -2.71 -0.72 29.86
C ARG A 462 -2.25 0.28 28.81
N ARG A 463 -1.55 1.33 29.23
CA ARG A 463 -0.87 2.30 28.35
C ARG A 463 0.65 2.17 28.51
N TRP A 464 1.38 2.30 27.42
CA TRP A 464 2.84 2.40 27.43
C TRP A 464 3.29 3.76 27.98
N ASN A 465 4.21 3.75 28.95
CA ASN A 465 4.88 4.96 29.39
C ASN A 465 6.26 5.06 28.71
N PRO A 466 6.47 6.01 27.77
CA PRO A 466 7.72 6.12 27.04
C PRO A 466 8.87 6.63 27.91
N SER A 467 8.62 7.40 28.98
CA SER A 467 9.68 7.96 29.82
C SER A 467 10.32 6.91 30.73
N SER A 468 9.53 5.92 31.17
CA SER A 468 9.98 4.83 32.04
C SER A 468 10.08 3.49 31.32
N GLU A 469 9.87 3.47 30.00
CA GLU A 469 9.86 2.29 29.14
C GLU A 469 9.08 1.08 29.72
N THR A 470 7.92 1.35 30.32
CA THR A 470 7.14 0.33 31.04
C THR A 470 5.64 0.42 30.74
N TRP A 471 4.96 -0.72 30.76
CA TRP A 471 3.49 -0.77 30.66
C TRP A 471 2.83 -0.43 32.00
N GLN A 472 1.89 0.51 31.97
CA GLN A 472 1.11 0.91 33.14
C GLN A 472 -0.34 0.47 32.98
N VAL A 473 -0.85 -0.36 33.91
CA VAL A 473 -2.27 -0.74 33.93
C VAL A 473 -3.06 0.45 34.46
N TRP A 474 -3.90 1.01 33.59
CA TRP A 474 -4.56 2.28 33.87
C TRP A 474 -5.95 2.11 34.43
N ASN A 475 -6.69 1.12 33.91
CA ASN A 475 -8.01 0.79 34.40
C ASN A 475 -8.15 -0.71 34.58
N GLN A 476 -8.65 -1.11 35.75
CA GLN A 476 -8.60 -2.49 36.21
C GLN A 476 -9.94 -3.23 36.13
N LYS A 477 -11.06 -2.53 35.90
CA LYS A 477 -12.39 -3.15 35.79
C LYS A 477 -13.34 -2.36 34.89
N ILE A 478 -13.22 -2.55 33.58
CA ILE A 478 -14.10 -1.94 32.57
C ILE A 478 -15.17 -2.96 32.18
N THR A 479 -16.44 -2.65 32.41
CA THR A 479 -17.57 -3.54 32.03
C THR A 479 -18.16 -3.21 30.66
N ASN A 480 -17.93 -1.98 30.17
CA ASN A 480 -18.30 -1.58 28.82
C ASN A 480 -17.29 -2.09 27.79
N ARG A 481 -17.68 -2.12 26.52
CA ARG A 481 -16.82 -2.52 25.39
C ARG A 481 -16.02 -1.36 24.81
N SER A 482 -15.81 -0.34 25.64
CA SER A 482 -15.11 0.87 25.26
C SER A 482 -14.39 1.49 26.45
N PHE A 483 -13.34 2.25 26.15
CA PHE A 483 -12.59 3.04 27.11
C PHE A 483 -12.18 4.35 26.46
N VAL A 484 -12.25 5.45 27.21
CA VAL A 484 -11.78 6.76 26.79
C VAL A 484 -10.63 7.18 27.70
N ASP A 485 -9.46 7.36 27.12
CA ASP A 485 -8.36 8.07 27.72
C ASP A 485 -8.60 9.59 27.55
N SER A 486 -8.89 10.27 28.65
CA SER A 486 -9.15 11.71 28.70
C SER A 486 -7.88 12.57 28.82
N GLY A 487 -6.72 11.96 29.00
CA GLY A 487 -5.42 12.63 29.16
C GLY A 487 -4.31 11.87 28.45
N PRO A 488 -4.43 11.68 27.12
CA PRO A 488 -3.36 11.08 26.34
C PRO A 488 -2.12 11.97 26.38
N ILE A 489 -0.94 11.37 26.24
CA ILE A 489 0.32 12.10 26.14
C ILE A 489 0.30 12.84 24.81
N THR A 490 0.19 14.17 24.85
CA THR A 490 0.24 15.00 23.65
C THR A 490 1.65 15.03 23.07
N ASN A 491 1.73 15.32 21.77
CA ASN A 491 2.97 15.25 21.01
C ASN A 491 3.65 13.87 21.10
N SER A 492 2.86 12.80 21.23
CA SER A 492 3.36 11.45 21.44
C SER A 492 2.42 10.39 20.85
N THR A 493 3.02 9.26 20.45
CA THR A 493 2.27 8.05 20.06
C THR A 493 1.88 7.31 21.33
N ASN A 494 0.59 7.30 21.61
CA ASN A 494 0.05 6.58 22.75
C ASN A 494 -0.23 5.14 22.33
N ARG A 495 0.31 4.17 23.08
CA ARG A 495 0.14 2.74 22.82
C ARG A 495 -0.69 2.09 23.91
N TYR A 496 -1.65 1.26 23.51
CA TYR A 496 -2.59 0.60 24.40
C TYR A 496 -2.69 -0.89 24.11
N SER A 497 -3.11 -1.65 25.11
CA SER A 497 -3.47 -3.06 24.96
C SER A 497 -4.58 -3.39 25.95
N VAL A 498 -5.49 -4.28 25.55
CA VAL A 498 -6.69 -4.64 26.30
C VAL A 498 -6.64 -6.13 26.61
N ARG A 499 -6.95 -6.53 27.85
CA ARG A 499 -7.20 -7.93 28.19
C ARG A 499 -8.56 -8.11 28.81
N ALA A 500 -9.16 -9.28 28.60
CA ALA A 500 -10.38 -9.69 29.25
C ALA A 500 -10.08 -10.38 30.59
N ALA A 501 -11.04 -10.36 31.51
CA ALA A 501 -10.93 -10.98 32.81
C ALA A 501 -12.28 -11.48 33.32
N ASN A 502 -12.25 -12.48 34.20
CA ASN A 502 -13.40 -13.01 34.92
C ASN A 502 -13.00 -13.47 36.33
N THR A 503 -13.84 -14.27 37.00
CA THR A 503 -13.54 -14.79 38.34
C THR A 503 -12.43 -15.84 38.34
N ALA A 504 -12.18 -16.52 37.23
CA ALA A 504 -11.08 -17.47 37.08
C ALA A 504 -9.72 -16.78 36.86
N GLY A 505 -9.71 -15.52 36.43
CA GLY A 505 -8.48 -14.71 36.31
C GLY A 505 -8.41 -13.88 35.04
N PHE A 506 -7.18 -13.58 34.61
CA PHE A 506 -6.90 -12.70 33.47
C PHE A 506 -6.58 -13.48 32.20
N GLY A 507 -7.23 -13.10 31.11
CA GLY A 507 -6.84 -13.50 29.77
C GLY A 507 -5.54 -12.83 29.31
N VAL A 508 -5.03 -13.27 28.16
CA VAL A 508 -3.81 -12.70 27.56
C VAL A 508 -4.10 -11.28 27.03
N TRP A 509 -3.12 -10.40 27.17
CA TRP A 509 -3.15 -9.07 26.56
C TRP A 509 -3.29 -9.15 25.04
N SER A 510 -4.13 -8.29 24.46
CA SER A 510 -4.25 -8.13 23.01
C SER A 510 -2.93 -7.69 22.38
N SER A 511 -2.88 -7.76 21.04
CA SER A 511 -1.94 -6.96 20.27
C SER A 511 -2.04 -5.48 20.65
N VAL A 512 -0.91 -4.78 20.52
CA VAL A 512 -0.84 -3.34 20.80
C VAL A 512 -1.58 -2.58 19.71
N VAL A 513 -2.36 -1.59 20.10
CA VAL A 513 -2.94 -0.57 19.22
C VAL A 513 -2.36 0.78 19.58
N GLU A 514 -2.21 1.67 18.61
CA GLU A 514 -1.57 2.96 18.83
C GLU A 514 -2.24 4.09 18.09
N VAL A 515 -2.07 5.31 18.60
CA VAL A 515 -2.61 6.53 18.02
C VAL A 515 -1.67 7.68 18.32
N LEU A 516 -1.40 8.50 17.31
CA LEU A 516 -0.67 9.75 17.48
C LEU A 516 -1.60 10.81 18.05
N VAL A 517 -1.18 11.46 19.14
CA VAL A 517 -1.91 12.57 19.75
C VAL A 517 -1.11 13.86 19.52
N PRO A 518 -1.54 14.75 18.61
CA PRO A 518 -0.83 15.99 18.30
C PRO A 518 -0.75 17.00 19.47
N GLY A 519 0.05 18.06 19.33
CA GLY A 519 0.21 19.16 20.32
C GLY A 519 -0.91 20.22 20.30
N ALA A 520 -0.65 21.41 20.86
CA ALA A 520 -1.61 22.53 21.01
C ALA A 520 -2.33 22.92 19.69
N GLN A 521 -3.55 23.46 19.79
CA GLN A 521 -4.45 23.71 18.65
C GLN A 521 -3.78 24.48 17.51
N THR A 522 -3.73 23.83 16.36
CA THR A 522 -3.28 24.34 15.07
C THR A 522 -4.46 24.30 14.10
N THR A 523 -4.29 24.86 12.89
CA THR A 523 -5.24 24.67 11.78
C THR A 523 -5.61 23.19 11.62
N PRO A 524 -6.84 22.84 11.19
CA PRO A 524 -7.23 21.44 11.06
C PRO A 524 -6.28 20.70 10.10
N ALA A 525 -6.09 19.39 10.30
CA ALA A 525 -5.38 18.57 9.32
C ALA A 525 -6.17 18.51 8.00
N LYS A 526 -5.52 18.19 6.87
CA LYS A 526 -6.26 18.03 5.61
C LYS A 526 -7.31 16.91 5.73
N PRO A 527 -8.51 17.06 5.14
CA PRO A 527 -9.47 15.97 5.07
C PRO A 527 -8.89 14.75 4.35
N THR A 528 -9.27 13.56 4.81
CA THR A 528 -8.81 12.27 4.23
C THR A 528 -10.00 11.43 3.79
N ASN A 529 -9.74 10.39 3.00
CA ASN A 529 -10.76 9.49 2.45
C ASN A 529 -11.86 10.22 1.67
N VAL A 530 -11.47 11.21 0.84
CA VAL A 530 -12.41 11.85 -0.09
C VAL A 530 -12.87 10.79 -1.10
N VAL A 531 -14.17 10.55 -1.14
CA VAL A 531 -14.82 9.66 -2.09
C VAL A 531 -15.86 10.44 -2.85
N VAL A 532 -15.90 10.22 -4.16
CA VAL A 532 -16.84 10.89 -5.07
C VAL A 532 -17.68 9.80 -5.73
N SER A 533 -19.00 9.99 -5.76
CA SER A 533 -19.89 9.04 -6.44
C SER A 533 -19.55 8.93 -7.92
N ASP A 534 -19.38 7.71 -8.41
CA ASP A 534 -19.10 7.43 -9.82
C ASP A 534 -20.32 6.77 -10.45
N GLY A 535 -21.10 7.58 -11.16
CA GLY A 535 -22.26 7.14 -11.92
C GLY A 535 -23.43 6.63 -11.09
N THR A 536 -23.41 6.81 -9.76
CA THR A 536 -24.45 6.34 -8.84
C THR A 536 -25.77 7.11 -8.99
N PHE A 537 -25.69 8.39 -9.36
CA PHE A 537 -26.85 9.27 -9.47
C PHE A 537 -26.94 9.85 -10.87
N LYS A 538 -28.17 10.16 -11.29
CA LYS A 538 -28.44 10.67 -12.64
C LYS A 538 -27.92 12.09 -12.85
N ASP A 539 -28.11 12.94 -11.86
CA ASP A 539 -28.02 14.39 -12.00
C ASP A 539 -27.28 15.09 -10.84
N GLN A 540 -26.60 14.30 -10.01
CA GLN A 540 -25.80 14.81 -8.89
C GLN A 540 -24.52 14.00 -8.71
N ILE A 541 -23.53 14.60 -8.05
CA ILE A 541 -22.31 13.94 -7.61
C ILE A 541 -22.20 14.14 -6.09
N VAL A 542 -22.14 13.04 -5.34
CA VAL A 542 -21.99 13.07 -3.89
C VAL A 542 -20.52 12.89 -3.53
N VAL A 543 -19.98 13.85 -2.81
CA VAL A 543 -18.61 13.87 -2.28
C VAL A 543 -18.68 13.63 -0.77
N LYS A 544 -17.94 12.66 -0.23
CA LYS A 544 -17.86 12.38 1.21
C LYS A 544 -16.41 12.29 1.63
N TRP A 545 -16.12 12.55 2.90
CA TRP A 545 -14.77 12.42 3.46
C TRP A 545 -14.84 12.02 4.93
N ALA A 546 -13.68 11.68 5.50
CA ALA A 546 -13.57 11.46 6.94
C ALA A 546 -13.66 12.80 7.69
N ALA A 547 -14.47 12.85 8.75
CA ALA A 547 -14.57 14.03 9.60
C ALA A 547 -13.17 14.39 10.17
N THR A 548 -12.78 15.63 9.97
CA THR A 548 -11.47 16.17 10.36
C THR A 548 -11.54 16.73 11.78
N ALA A 549 -10.64 16.25 12.63
CA ALA A 549 -10.55 16.73 14.01
C ALA A 549 -10.23 18.24 14.05
N GLY A 550 -10.98 18.99 14.86
CA GLY A 550 -10.80 20.42 15.01
C GLY A 550 -11.44 21.29 13.92
N ALA A 551 -12.03 20.71 12.87
CA ALA A 551 -12.72 21.44 11.81
C ALA A 551 -14.12 21.91 12.25
N LYS A 552 -14.43 23.19 12.04
CA LYS A 552 -15.78 23.78 12.20
C LYS A 552 -16.57 23.79 10.89
N LEU A 553 -15.87 23.93 9.75
CA LEU A 553 -16.44 24.02 8.41
C LEU A 553 -15.55 23.29 7.39
N TYR A 554 -16.13 22.95 6.23
CA TYR A 554 -15.42 22.42 5.08
C TYR A 554 -15.76 23.21 3.81
N TYR A 555 -14.77 23.48 2.97
CA TYR A 555 -14.93 24.11 1.66
C TYR A 555 -14.58 23.14 0.54
N ILE A 556 -15.42 23.09 -0.49
CA ILE A 556 -15.30 22.14 -1.59
C ILE A 556 -14.89 22.88 -2.87
N PHE A 557 -13.97 22.26 -3.62
CA PHE A 557 -13.47 22.76 -4.88
C PHE A 557 -13.63 21.68 -5.95
N ARG A 558 -13.91 22.10 -7.18
CA ARG A 558 -14.05 21.21 -8.35
C ARG A 558 -13.09 21.63 -9.46
N TYR A 559 -12.40 20.68 -10.06
CA TYR A 559 -11.42 20.98 -11.09
C TYR A 559 -12.10 21.31 -12.42
N ASN A 560 -11.72 22.44 -13.04
CA ASN A 560 -12.11 22.77 -14.39
C ASN A 560 -11.01 22.36 -15.37
N TYR A 561 -11.27 21.32 -16.14
CA TYR A 561 -10.35 20.78 -17.14
C TYR A 561 -10.06 21.72 -18.31
N SER A 562 -10.96 22.65 -18.63
CA SER A 562 -10.77 23.63 -19.70
C SER A 562 -9.82 24.74 -19.29
N SER A 563 -9.97 25.28 -18.08
CA SER A 563 -9.11 26.34 -17.55
C SER A 563 -7.88 25.82 -16.80
N LYS A 564 -7.83 24.50 -16.54
CA LYS A 564 -6.80 23.81 -15.74
C LYS A 564 -6.65 24.37 -14.33
N LYS A 565 -7.74 24.84 -13.73
CA LYS A 565 -7.76 25.45 -12.38
C LYS A 565 -8.85 24.82 -11.51
N TRP A 566 -8.64 24.82 -10.20
CA TRP A 566 -9.69 24.54 -9.23
C TRP A 566 -10.68 25.69 -9.17
N GLU A 567 -11.96 25.38 -9.34
CA GLU A 567 -13.07 26.31 -9.10
C GLU A 567 -13.58 26.13 -7.67
N GLY A 568 -14.03 27.20 -7.02
CA GLY A 568 -14.57 27.19 -5.67
C GLY A 568 -14.09 28.38 -4.82
N PRO A 569 -14.40 28.39 -3.50
CA PRO A 569 -15.15 27.34 -2.80
C PRO A 569 -16.67 27.37 -3.12
N PHE A 570 -17.29 26.20 -3.31
CA PHE A 570 -18.69 26.06 -3.74
C PHE A 570 -19.72 25.97 -2.58
N GLU A 571 -19.55 26.82 -1.56
CA GLU A 571 -20.20 26.85 -0.23
C GLU A 571 -19.54 25.98 0.86
N GLY A 572 -19.67 26.44 2.11
CA GLY A 572 -19.11 25.81 3.31
C GLY A 572 -20.12 24.93 4.04
N THR A 573 -19.77 23.67 4.32
CA THR A 573 -20.62 22.71 5.05
C THR A 573 -20.00 22.35 6.41
N ASN A 574 -20.83 22.08 7.42
CA ASN A 574 -20.38 21.53 8.71
C ASN A 574 -20.44 19.98 8.74
N ALA A 575 -20.98 19.35 7.71
CA ALA A 575 -21.03 17.90 7.55
C ALA A 575 -19.87 17.41 6.69
N ALA A 576 -19.38 16.19 6.94
CA ALA A 576 -18.31 15.57 6.14
C ALA A 576 -18.81 15.01 4.79
N GLN A 577 -19.70 15.75 4.13
CA GLN A 577 -20.28 15.43 2.83
C GLN A 577 -20.78 16.69 2.12
N TYR A 578 -20.78 16.62 0.79
CA TYR A 578 -21.27 17.64 -0.13
C TYR A 578 -21.94 16.97 -1.33
N THR A 579 -22.96 17.62 -1.90
CA THR A 579 -23.62 17.14 -3.12
C THR A 579 -23.55 18.22 -4.18
N ASP A 580 -22.79 17.95 -5.25
CA ASP A 580 -22.75 18.80 -6.44
C ASP A 580 -23.99 18.51 -7.30
N THR A 581 -24.71 19.58 -7.67
CA THR A 581 -25.91 19.52 -8.52
C THR A 581 -25.79 20.46 -9.74
N ASP A 582 -24.58 20.98 -10.02
CA ASP A 582 -24.30 21.88 -11.13
C ASP A 582 -24.79 21.29 -12.46
N SER A 583 -25.39 22.12 -13.32
CA SER A 583 -25.83 21.69 -14.65
C SER A 583 -24.73 21.01 -15.49
N ARG A 584 -23.46 21.40 -15.31
CA ARG A 584 -22.31 20.88 -16.05
C ARG A 584 -22.05 19.40 -15.78
N ILE A 585 -22.24 18.96 -14.54
CA ILE A 585 -21.93 17.57 -14.15
C ILE A 585 -22.89 16.53 -14.71
N LYS A 586 -24.04 16.97 -15.25
CA LYS A 586 -25.11 16.11 -15.77
C LYS A 586 -24.81 15.51 -17.14
N ASP A 587 -23.72 15.94 -17.78
CA ASP A 587 -23.30 15.44 -19.10
C ASP A 587 -22.61 14.06 -19.05
N GLY A 588 -22.35 13.53 -17.85
CA GLY A 588 -21.74 12.23 -17.63
C GLY A 588 -20.22 12.22 -17.70
N ARG A 589 -19.57 13.39 -17.80
CA ARG A 589 -18.11 13.53 -17.73
C ARG A 589 -17.61 13.36 -16.30
N TYR A 590 -16.33 13.03 -16.19
CA TYR A 590 -15.63 12.95 -14.93
C TYR A 590 -15.26 14.34 -14.41
N TYR A 591 -15.47 14.54 -13.12
CA TYR A 591 -15.14 15.74 -12.36
C TYR A 591 -14.29 15.36 -11.15
N ALA A 592 -13.20 16.11 -10.94
CA ALA A 592 -12.36 15.97 -9.77
C ALA A 592 -12.80 16.96 -8.68
N TYR A 593 -12.80 16.51 -7.43
CA TYR A 593 -13.16 17.30 -6.25
C TYR A 593 -12.06 17.22 -5.19
N THR A 594 -11.84 18.32 -4.48
CA THR A 594 -11.04 18.36 -3.26
C THR A 594 -11.76 19.17 -2.17
N VAL A 595 -11.36 18.97 -0.92
CA VAL A 595 -12.02 19.52 0.26
C VAL A 595 -10.96 20.10 1.21
N VAL A 596 -11.28 21.24 1.82
CA VAL A 596 -10.47 21.89 2.86
C VAL A 596 -11.28 21.96 4.14
N ALA A 597 -10.68 21.69 5.30
CA ALA A 597 -11.27 21.90 6.61
C ALA A 597 -10.88 23.28 7.17
N MET A 598 -11.75 23.93 7.96
CA MET A 598 -11.47 25.24 8.55
C MET A 598 -11.95 25.34 10.00
N ASN A 599 -11.19 26.06 10.83
CA ASN A 599 -11.61 26.51 12.17
C ASN A 599 -11.21 27.99 12.42
N GLU A 600 -11.27 28.44 13.68
CA GLU A 600 -10.91 29.82 14.06
C GLU A 600 -9.44 30.17 13.86
N GLU A 601 -8.56 29.16 13.83
CA GLU A 601 -7.11 29.32 13.61
C GLU A 601 -6.73 29.31 12.11
N GLY A 602 -7.64 28.87 11.23
CA GLY A 602 -7.46 28.92 9.79
C GLY A 602 -7.89 27.66 9.04
N ALA A 603 -7.51 27.57 7.77
CA ALA A 603 -7.81 26.47 6.87
C ALA A 603 -6.70 25.40 6.90
N SER A 604 -7.10 24.14 6.69
CA SER A 604 -6.19 23.03 6.41
C SER A 604 -5.63 23.11 5.00
N ASP A 605 -4.69 22.24 4.67
CA ASP A 605 -4.38 21.93 3.27
C ASP A 605 -5.58 21.29 2.56
N TYR A 606 -5.54 21.30 1.23
CA TYR A 606 -6.46 20.57 0.37
C TYR A 606 -6.31 19.07 0.58
N ALA A 607 -7.45 18.37 0.67
CA ALA A 607 -7.49 16.93 0.63
C ALA A 607 -6.99 16.40 -0.73
N ASP A 608 -6.51 15.15 -0.74
CA ASP A 608 -6.16 14.50 -1.99
C ASP A 608 -7.42 14.39 -2.87
N PRO A 609 -7.34 14.82 -4.15
CA PRO A 609 -8.53 14.93 -4.98
C PRO A 609 -9.07 13.56 -5.37
N ALA A 610 -10.38 13.44 -5.42
CA ALA A 610 -11.08 12.26 -5.89
C ALA A 610 -11.95 12.59 -7.10
N VAL A 611 -12.19 11.60 -7.96
CA VAL A 611 -12.88 11.78 -9.24
C VAL A 611 -14.15 10.95 -9.27
N GLY A 612 -15.23 11.52 -9.79
CA GLY A 612 -16.46 10.81 -10.06
C GLY A 612 -17.29 11.52 -11.12
N ARG A 613 -18.52 11.06 -11.34
CA ARG A 613 -19.41 11.57 -12.38
C ARG A 613 -20.87 11.31 -12.04
N ALA A 614 -21.77 12.11 -12.59
CA ALA A 614 -23.15 11.69 -12.71
C ALA A 614 -23.28 10.70 -13.87
N ASN A 615 -24.36 9.93 -13.92
CA ASN A 615 -24.67 9.07 -15.05
C ASN A 615 -26.06 9.42 -15.61
N PRO A 616 -26.16 10.23 -16.67
CA PRO A 616 -27.46 10.65 -17.22
C PRO A 616 -28.32 9.47 -17.72
N LEU A 617 -27.71 8.31 -17.91
CA LEU A 617 -28.37 7.07 -18.35
C LEU A 617 -28.90 6.23 -17.17
N VAL A 618 -28.56 6.56 -15.93
CA VAL A 618 -29.12 5.89 -14.75
C VAL A 618 -30.58 6.28 -14.59
N GLN A 619 -31.45 5.26 -14.67
CA GLN A 619 -32.88 5.43 -14.49
C GLN A 619 -33.33 5.34 -13.03
N ARG A 620 -32.45 4.88 -12.11
CA ARG A 620 -32.74 4.74 -10.67
C ARG A 620 -31.55 5.19 -9.84
N ALA A 621 -31.66 6.38 -9.28
CA ALA A 621 -30.64 6.97 -8.42
C ALA A 621 -30.59 6.26 -7.05
N GLY A 622 -29.52 5.52 -6.78
CA GLY A 622 -29.12 5.12 -5.42
C GLY A 622 -30.05 4.17 -4.62
N GLN A 623 -31.01 3.48 -5.23
CA GLN A 623 -31.80 2.45 -4.53
C GLN A 623 -31.25 1.04 -4.78
N VAL A 624 -30.93 0.34 -3.69
CA VAL A 624 -30.59 -1.09 -3.70
C VAL A 624 -31.89 -1.89 -3.85
N LEU A 625 -31.97 -2.76 -4.85
CA LEU A 625 -33.09 -3.69 -5.02
C LEU A 625 -32.90 -4.88 -4.07
N ASP A 626 -33.97 -5.30 -3.39
CA ASP A 626 -33.94 -6.53 -2.60
C ASP A 626 -33.64 -7.73 -3.49
N ALA A 627 -32.94 -8.74 -2.94
CA ALA A 627 -32.73 -9.99 -3.67
C ALA A 627 -34.08 -10.67 -3.96
N PRO A 628 -34.26 -11.30 -5.14
CA PRO A 628 -35.48 -12.06 -5.43
C PRO A 628 -35.70 -13.17 -4.40
N THR A 629 -36.87 -13.17 -3.75
CA THR A 629 -37.27 -14.18 -2.77
C THR A 629 -38.27 -15.18 -3.35
N GLY A 630 -38.49 -16.30 -2.67
CA GLY A 630 -39.45 -17.33 -3.11
C GLY A 630 -39.08 -17.98 -4.44
N ILE A 631 -37.78 -18.22 -4.66
CA ILE A 631 -37.28 -18.86 -5.89
C ILE A 631 -37.67 -20.34 -5.87
N GLU A 632 -38.49 -20.75 -6.83
CA GLU A 632 -38.90 -22.15 -7.06
C GLU A 632 -38.46 -22.58 -8.46
N ALA A 633 -37.95 -23.80 -8.59
CA ALA A 633 -37.60 -24.39 -9.89
C ALA A 633 -38.32 -25.72 -10.05
N THR A 634 -39.04 -25.89 -11.16
CA THR A 634 -39.66 -27.15 -11.55
C THR A 634 -39.04 -27.66 -12.85
N VAL A 635 -38.93 -28.98 -12.97
CA VAL A 635 -38.43 -29.64 -14.17
C VAL A 635 -39.57 -30.42 -14.80
N ASP A 636 -39.87 -30.15 -16.06
CA ASP A 636 -40.72 -31.02 -16.85
C ASP A 636 -39.84 -32.14 -17.43
N GLU A 637 -39.94 -33.33 -16.84
CA GLU A 637 -39.14 -34.50 -17.21
C GLU A 637 -39.43 -35.02 -18.63
N LYS A 638 -40.56 -34.63 -19.24
CA LYS A 638 -40.89 -35.03 -20.63
C LYS A 638 -40.24 -34.12 -21.66
N THR A 639 -40.04 -32.84 -21.33
CA THR A 639 -39.50 -31.82 -22.25
C THR A 639 -38.08 -31.37 -21.88
N ASN A 640 -37.57 -31.77 -20.71
CA ASN A 640 -36.32 -31.31 -20.10
C ASN A 640 -36.26 -29.78 -19.92
N GLN A 641 -37.42 -29.13 -19.82
CA GLN A 641 -37.48 -27.69 -19.56
C GLN A 641 -37.46 -27.42 -18.06
N VAL A 642 -36.58 -26.52 -17.65
CA VAL A 642 -36.54 -25.99 -16.28
C VAL A 642 -37.34 -24.69 -16.26
N THR A 643 -38.40 -24.63 -15.47
CA THR A 643 -39.15 -23.40 -15.21
C THR A 643 -38.74 -22.87 -13.85
N VAL A 644 -38.25 -21.63 -13.80
CA VAL A 644 -37.88 -20.95 -12.56
C VAL A 644 -38.86 -19.81 -12.32
N LYS A 645 -39.38 -19.70 -11.10
CA LYS A 645 -40.28 -18.64 -10.66
C LYS A 645 -39.72 -17.98 -9.42
N TRP A 646 -40.01 -16.71 -9.22
CA TRP A 646 -39.62 -15.93 -8.04
C TRP A 646 -40.66 -14.85 -7.77
N GLN A 647 -40.63 -14.30 -6.56
CA GLN A 647 -41.46 -13.15 -6.22
C GLN A 647 -40.90 -11.88 -6.86
N LYS A 648 -41.79 -11.05 -7.40
CA LYS A 648 -41.42 -9.78 -8.02
C LYS A 648 -40.77 -8.87 -6.98
N VAL A 649 -39.54 -8.45 -7.26
CA VAL A 649 -38.83 -7.43 -6.49
C VAL A 649 -39.40 -6.06 -6.87
N MET A 650 -39.87 -5.33 -5.87
CA MET A 650 -40.44 -4.00 -6.09
C MET A 650 -39.37 -3.08 -6.67
N GLY A 651 -39.63 -2.58 -7.89
CA GLY A 651 -38.69 -1.71 -8.59
C GLY A 651 -37.65 -2.41 -9.46
N ALA A 652 -37.63 -3.74 -9.56
CA ALA A 652 -36.86 -4.38 -10.63
C ALA A 652 -37.46 -4.00 -11.99
N SER A 653 -36.60 -3.67 -12.97
CA SER A 653 -36.99 -3.50 -14.38
C SER A 653 -36.70 -4.76 -15.20
N SER A 654 -35.73 -5.56 -14.76
CA SER A 654 -35.41 -6.86 -15.32
C SER A 654 -34.70 -7.76 -14.30
N TYR A 655 -34.64 -9.05 -14.58
CA TYR A 655 -33.95 -10.09 -13.83
C TYR A 655 -32.95 -10.77 -14.75
N VAL A 656 -31.70 -10.91 -14.29
CA VAL A 656 -30.67 -11.65 -15.03
C VAL A 656 -30.63 -13.08 -14.51
N ILE A 657 -30.88 -14.05 -15.38
CA ILE A 657 -30.85 -15.46 -15.06
C ILE A 657 -29.50 -16.04 -15.45
N MET A 658 -28.80 -16.58 -14.46
CA MET A 658 -27.52 -17.27 -14.63
C MET A 658 -27.70 -18.73 -14.24
N MET A 659 -27.24 -19.66 -15.07
CA MET A 659 -27.30 -21.10 -14.79
C MET A 659 -25.90 -21.68 -14.71
N LYS A 660 -25.70 -22.63 -13.81
CA LYS A 660 -24.45 -23.37 -13.69
C LYS A 660 -24.75 -24.85 -13.64
N LYS A 661 -24.16 -25.61 -14.55
CA LYS A 661 -24.25 -27.08 -14.50
C LYS A 661 -23.52 -27.57 -13.25
N LYS A 662 -24.10 -28.56 -12.57
CA LYS A 662 -23.51 -29.17 -11.37
C LYS A 662 -22.10 -29.69 -11.73
N GLY A 663 -21.07 -29.08 -11.11
CA GLY A 663 -19.66 -29.41 -11.35
C GLY A 663 -18.90 -28.50 -12.32
N ALA A 664 -19.57 -27.56 -13.01
CA ALA A 664 -18.88 -26.55 -13.82
C ALA A 664 -18.12 -25.55 -12.91
N LYS A 665 -17.15 -24.82 -13.47
CA LYS A 665 -16.44 -23.75 -12.74
C LYS A 665 -17.21 -22.42 -12.80
N GLU A 666 -17.84 -22.13 -13.93
CA GLU A 666 -18.47 -20.84 -14.21
C GLU A 666 -19.99 -20.94 -14.37
N TYR A 667 -20.69 -19.82 -14.15
CA TYR A 667 -22.09 -19.65 -14.51
C TYR A 667 -22.17 -19.17 -15.95
N SER A 668 -23.10 -19.72 -16.73
CA SER A 668 -23.47 -19.21 -18.04
C SER A 668 -24.69 -18.30 -17.92
N PHE A 669 -24.62 -17.14 -18.57
CA PHE A 669 -25.79 -16.30 -18.80
C PHE A 669 -26.84 -17.08 -19.59
N VAL A 670 -28.07 -17.06 -19.09
CA VAL A 670 -29.22 -17.69 -19.76
C VAL A 670 -29.96 -16.62 -20.52
N GLU A 671 -30.52 -15.65 -19.80
CA GLU A 671 -31.32 -14.57 -20.37
C GLU A 671 -31.55 -13.45 -19.36
N THR A 672 -32.01 -12.31 -19.87
CA THR A 672 -32.55 -11.21 -19.06
C THR A 672 -34.06 -11.15 -19.27
N VAL A 673 -34.83 -11.30 -18.20
CA VAL A 673 -36.28 -11.27 -18.22
C VAL A 673 -36.77 -9.95 -17.66
N ASN A 674 -37.57 -9.19 -18.41
CA ASN A 674 -38.13 -7.94 -17.90
C ASN A 674 -39.15 -8.21 -16.78
N ALA A 675 -39.16 -7.35 -15.76
CA ALA A 675 -39.78 -7.61 -14.46
C ALA A 675 -41.28 -7.31 -14.34
#